data_AF-A0A2A4JE41-F1
#
_entry.id   AF-A0A2A4JE41-F1
#
_cell.length_a   1.000
_cell.length_b   1.000
_cell.length_c   1.000
_cell.angle_alpha   90.00
_cell.angle_beta   90.00
_cell.angle_gamma   90.00
#
_symmetry.space_group_name_H-M   'P 1'
#
loop_
_entity.id
_entity.type
_entity.pdbx_description
1 polymer ?
#
loop_
_entity_poly.entity_id
_entity_poly.type
_entity_poly.pdbx_seq_one_letter_code
_entity_poly.pdbx_strand_id
1 'polypeptide(L)'
;MSPVPLTILQEPPTQPSPPICADATDVNNPLGRLRSAMRNSAYTQMNAYFDAFIIFYTDEHLSEEPLKPERRLEYISGWDGAGTGAVLADGGSAIWVPSGEVRRARSILTCAWLVIDADDPSQPTIPEWISERLARTGRVGGDARLTSVGEWQALSTALQREGLQLVHIPTLLDQLWTEEPDPDRRRPDFPKTVAKNYEIDFAGVTWRDKVALVRNELRAVGADAMVVTALDEVAWLLNVRGRDLPYARLLTAFVVISLREVKVFVPPGKLSLPVRDTLAVYNCFNNNCTRVSEYTSIYSELRRAADSKILIPAAGTFQRGASAAIAQSIPPAKRMFLLSPIIYLKAQKNEAEVNGMKKAHIRDAIAMCTLLSYLESKSALSEVSVEKTVDLTRDTQAGYVGPSMKTRVAYGANAADPDYRATNMSNKLIFKNATLVIQSGGQYDEGTTVVTRTVHYGSATRAERIAYTTVLRSLAALAGLRVPAAVPAAHVDPVARAPLWAAKQDYPHPTGYGVGAALNRKEDPVVIDYRQDTNLHTLREGYFITAEPGWYEPGKYGVRLGNILEVVPKPNGFLGFNEATLIPYEPKLIDKSMLTEYEIQWLNWYNDRIRKEVGPELKSRGLTDVYYWMMNNTMPIELPSKAKKLVSNSADHCRMDVAAALLVLVTTLMQAVA
;
A
#
# COMPACT_ATOMS: atom_id res chain seq x y z
N MET A 1 -41.08 -8.68 58.57
CA MET A 1 -39.63 -8.97 58.59
C MET A 1 -39.09 -8.68 57.20
N SER A 2 -38.41 -7.55 57.04
CA SER A 2 -37.83 -7.11 55.77
C SER A 2 -36.61 -7.95 55.39
N PRO A 3 -36.35 -8.24 54.10
CA PRO A 3 -35.06 -8.75 53.67
C PRO A 3 -34.08 -7.59 53.50
N VAL A 4 -32.89 -7.79 54.06
CA VAL A 4 -31.73 -6.87 54.05
C VAL A 4 -31.18 -6.73 52.63
N PRO A 5 -30.82 -5.53 52.14
CA PRO A 5 -30.06 -5.39 50.91
C PRO A 5 -28.58 -5.69 51.17
N LEU A 6 -28.02 -6.61 50.39
CA LEU A 6 -26.57 -6.81 50.30
C LEU A 6 -25.95 -5.60 49.57
N THR A 7 -25.38 -4.69 50.33
CA THR A 7 -24.53 -3.62 49.82
C THR A 7 -23.22 -4.24 49.35
N ILE A 8 -23.09 -4.47 48.04
CA ILE A 8 -21.80 -4.74 47.42
C ILE A 8 -21.08 -3.38 47.38
N LEU A 9 -20.07 -3.22 48.24
CA LEU A 9 -19.08 -2.16 48.10
C LEU A 9 -18.36 -2.40 46.76
N GLN A 10 -18.71 -1.63 45.73
CA GLN A 10 -17.85 -1.47 44.56
C GLN A 10 -16.57 -0.79 45.04
N GLU A 11 -15.49 -1.53 45.12
CA GLU A 11 -14.16 -0.93 45.12
C GLU A 11 -14.03 -0.05 43.86
N PRO A 12 -13.47 1.18 43.97
CA PRO A 12 -13.19 1.98 42.80
C PRO A 12 -12.27 1.18 41.87
N PRO A 13 -12.40 1.31 40.54
CA PRO A 13 -11.49 0.65 39.61
C PRO A 13 -10.07 1.06 39.97
N THR A 14 -9.27 0.10 40.44
CA THR A 14 -7.85 0.27 40.63
C THR A 14 -7.25 0.53 39.26
N GLN A 15 -6.95 1.82 39.01
CA GLN A 15 -6.21 2.23 37.82
C GLN A 15 -4.93 1.40 37.75
N PRO A 16 -4.60 0.77 36.61
CA PRO A 16 -3.28 0.22 36.44
C PRO A 16 -2.28 1.38 36.50
N SER A 17 -1.59 1.52 37.62
CA SER A 17 -0.41 2.37 37.73
C SER A 17 0.55 1.98 36.61
N PRO A 18 1.00 2.91 35.76
CA PRO A 18 1.85 2.58 34.63
C PRO A 18 3.09 1.83 35.15
N PRO A 19 3.52 0.77 34.47
CA PRO A 19 4.67 -0.01 34.92
C PRO A 19 5.89 0.91 35.03
N ILE A 20 6.35 1.13 36.27
CA ILE A 20 7.57 1.89 36.55
C ILE A 20 8.73 0.96 36.21
N CYS A 21 9.12 0.94 34.94
CA CYS A 21 10.32 0.28 34.51
C CYS A 21 11.42 1.30 34.22
N ALA A 22 12.68 0.84 34.22
CA ALA A 22 13.85 1.72 34.11
C ALA A 22 13.74 2.69 32.92
N ASP A 23 13.33 2.19 31.76
CA ASP A 23 13.13 2.97 30.53
C ASP A 23 12.07 4.08 30.69
N ALA A 24 11.02 3.84 31.48
CA ALA A 24 9.97 4.83 31.70
C ALA A 24 10.46 6.01 32.59
N THR A 25 11.50 5.80 33.38
CA THR A 25 12.03 6.79 34.33
C THR A 25 13.39 7.38 33.93
N ASP A 26 14.06 6.84 32.92
CA ASP A 26 15.36 7.30 32.47
C ASP A 26 15.24 8.66 31.76
N VAL A 27 15.80 9.69 32.39
CA VAL A 27 15.81 11.07 31.89
C VAL A 27 16.74 11.27 30.68
N ASN A 28 17.67 10.34 30.45
CA ASN A 28 18.67 10.44 29.39
C ASN A 28 18.21 9.82 28.07
N ASN A 29 17.19 8.96 28.10
CA ASN A 29 16.64 8.40 26.87
C ASN A 29 15.73 9.42 26.14
N PRO A 30 15.40 9.19 24.86
CA PRO A 30 14.61 10.13 24.07
C PRO A 30 13.26 10.52 24.72
N LEU A 31 12.58 9.57 25.36
CA LEU A 31 11.30 9.80 26.05
C LEU A 31 11.46 10.72 27.28
N GLY A 32 12.45 10.48 28.13
CA GLY A 32 12.75 11.31 29.30
C GLY A 32 13.23 12.72 28.92
N ARG A 33 14.02 12.83 27.85
CA ARG A 33 14.45 14.12 27.29
C ARG A 33 13.26 14.93 26.77
N LEU A 34 12.29 14.29 26.10
CA LEU A 34 11.06 14.96 25.65
C LEU A 34 10.26 15.55 26.82
N ARG A 35 10.06 14.79 27.91
CA ARG A 35 9.36 15.29 29.10
C ARG A 35 10.05 16.51 29.72
N SER A 36 11.38 16.51 29.73
CA SER A 36 12.18 17.66 30.19
C SER A 36 12.01 18.86 29.26
N ALA A 37 12.02 18.64 27.94
CA ALA A 37 11.82 19.70 26.95
C ALA A 37 10.43 20.34 27.01
N MET A 38 9.38 19.58 27.32
CA MET A 38 8.02 20.09 27.51
C MET A 38 7.90 21.11 28.65
N ARG A 39 8.84 21.10 29.61
CA ARG A 39 8.91 22.02 30.76
C ARG A 39 10.00 23.07 30.62
N ASN A 40 10.64 23.20 29.46
CA ASN A 40 11.76 24.09 29.24
C ASN A 40 11.44 25.14 28.16
N SER A 41 11.46 26.41 28.56
CA SER A 41 11.12 27.55 27.70
C SER A 41 12.01 27.69 26.47
N ALA A 42 13.23 27.15 26.49
CA ALA A 42 14.15 27.14 25.35
C ALA A 42 13.57 26.32 24.17
N TYR A 43 12.91 25.21 24.47
CA TYR A 43 12.31 24.35 23.45
C TYR A 43 10.87 24.75 23.10
N THR A 44 10.11 25.25 24.08
CA THR A 44 8.69 25.56 23.84
C THR A 44 8.47 26.86 23.07
N GLN A 45 9.48 27.74 23.03
CA GLN A 45 9.48 29.02 22.30
C GLN A 45 8.30 29.96 22.64
N MET A 46 7.50 29.65 23.67
CA MET A 46 6.22 30.30 23.96
C MET A 46 6.04 30.74 25.43
N ASN A 47 7.09 30.77 26.26
CA ASN A 47 6.96 30.97 27.72
C ASN A 47 5.85 30.08 28.34
N ALA A 48 5.68 28.90 27.77
CA ALA A 48 4.58 27.98 28.02
C ALA A 48 5.13 26.60 28.31
N TYR A 49 4.52 25.90 29.26
CA TYR A 49 4.76 24.48 29.49
C TYR A 49 3.67 23.66 28.80
N PHE A 50 4.03 22.44 28.41
CA PHE A 50 3.09 21.45 27.89
C PHE A 50 2.91 20.32 28.90
N ASP A 51 1.66 19.95 29.14
CA ASP A 51 1.27 18.86 30.03
C ASP A 51 1.28 17.52 29.28
N ALA A 52 0.98 17.57 27.99
CA ALA A 52 1.07 16.43 27.08
C ALA A 52 1.68 16.82 25.74
N PHE A 53 2.26 15.86 25.03
CA PHE A 53 2.79 16.03 23.68
C PHE A 53 2.35 14.86 22.79
N ILE A 54 1.82 15.18 21.62
CA ILE A 54 1.38 14.21 20.62
C ILE A 54 2.44 14.08 19.53
N ILE A 55 2.82 12.85 19.25
CA ILE A 55 3.87 12.48 18.30
C ILE A 55 3.21 11.72 17.15
N PHE A 56 3.15 12.35 15.99
CA PHE A 56 2.62 11.73 14.78
C PHE A 56 3.70 10.91 14.07
N TYR A 57 3.29 9.82 13.43
CA TYR A 57 4.18 8.99 12.62
C TYR A 57 4.66 9.68 11.33
N THR A 58 3.80 10.48 10.69
CA THR A 58 3.99 10.96 9.32
C THR A 58 4.94 12.15 9.16
N ASP A 59 5.34 12.43 7.92
CA ASP A 59 6.12 13.61 7.51
C ASP A 59 5.22 14.80 7.09
N GLU A 60 5.82 15.90 6.61
CA GLU A 60 5.08 17.10 6.17
C GLU A 60 4.18 16.89 4.94
N HIS A 61 4.37 15.78 4.23
CA HIS A 61 3.61 15.39 3.04
C HIS A 61 2.63 14.24 3.31
N LEU A 62 2.53 13.81 4.56
CA LEU A 62 1.68 12.71 5.02
C LEU A 62 1.97 11.38 4.30
N SER A 63 3.24 11.12 3.97
CA SER A 63 3.71 9.93 3.28
C SER A 63 3.38 8.64 4.05
N GLU A 64 3.04 7.55 3.33
CA GLU A 64 2.75 6.22 3.93
C GLU A 64 3.95 5.71 4.75
N GLU A 65 5.17 5.88 4.23
CA GLU A 65 6.39 5.46 4.90
C GLU A 65 7.44 6.59 4.92
N PRO A 66 7.51 7.37 6.01
CA PRO A 66 8.47 8.46 6.15
C PRO A 66 9.93 8.00 6.09
N LEU A 67 10.78 8.90 5.62
CA LEU A 67 12.23 8.75 5.67
C LEU A 67 12.73 8.61 7.11
N LYS A 68 13.83 7.87 7.31
CA LYS A 68 14.50 7.76 8.62
C LYS A 68 14.64 9.08 9.39
N PRO A 69 15.15 10.20 8.82
CA PRO A 69 15.19 11.50 9.48
C PRO A 69 13.83 12.12 9.84
N GLU A 70 12.71 11.58 9.37
CA GLU A 70 11.35 12.06 9.67
C GLU A 70 10.64 11.17 10.71
N ARG A 71 11.22 10.04 11.10
CA ARG A 71 10.58 9.04 12.00
C ARG A 71 10.69 9.40 13.48
N ARG A 72 10.07 10.52 13.83
CA ARG A 72 10.03 11.06 15.19
C ARG A 72 9.40 10.10 16.20
N LEU A 73 8.35 9.38 15.80
CA LEU A 73 7.71 8.36 16.64
C LEU A 73 8.66 7.20 16.93
N GLU A 74 9.42 6.74 15.92
CA GLU A 74 10.44 5.70 16.09
C GLU A 74 11.57 6.17 17.01
N TYR A 75 12.04 7.41 16.84
CA TYR A 75 13.07 7.99 17.71
C TYR A 75 12.66 8.02 19.19
N ILE A 76 11.41 8.40 19.48
CA ILE A 76 10.93 8.52 20.87
C ILE A 76 10.52 7.18 21.49
N SER A 77 9.91 6.29 20.71
CA SER A 77 9.30 5.07 21.24
C SER A 77 10.02 3.77 20.88
N GLY A 78 10.80 3.77 19.81
CA GLY A 78 11.30 2.55 19.14
C GLY A 78 10.29 1.91 18.16
N TRP A 79 9.09 2.47 18.01
CA TRP A 79 8.08 1.98 17.07
C TRP A 79 8.32 2.48 15.65
N ASP A 80 8.66 1.55 14.74
CA ASP A 80 8.91 1.83 13.31
C ASP A 80 7.66 1.71 12.42
N GLY A 81 6.48 1.47 13.01
CA GLY A 81 5.21 1.33 12.31
C GLY A 81 4.31 2.56 12.39
N ALA A 82 3.20 2.53 11.64
CA ALA A 82 2.20 3.59 11.70
C ALA A 82 1.54 3.67 13.08
N GLY A 83 1.12 4.87 13.47
CA GLY A 83 0.46 5.12 14.75
C GLY A 83 0.59 6.57 15.21
N THR A 84 0.08 6.84 16.40
CA THR A 84 0.26 8.13 17.08
C THR A 84 0.62 7.88 18.54
N GLY A 85 1.68 8.51 19.02
CA GLY A 85 2.09 8.47 20.42
C GLY A 85 1.57 9.69 21.20
N ALA A 86 1.27 9.50 22.48
CA ALA A 86 1.04 10.58 23.43
C ALA A 86 1.96 10.40 24.64
N VAL A 87 2.60 11.49 25.06
CA VAL A 87 3.50 11.53 26.22
C VAL A 87 3.01 12.61 27.18
N LEU A 88 2.85 12.25 28.46
CA LEU A 88 2.54 13.17 29.53
C LEU A 88 3.82 13.63 30.23
N ALA A 89 3.84 14.89 30.65
CA ALA A 89 4.98 15.50 31.33
C ALA A 89 5.30 14.82 32.69
N ASP A 90 4.29 14.22 33.32
CA ASP A 90 4.35 13.60 34.65
C ASP A 90 4.68 12.11 34.65
N GLY A 91 4.74 11.45 33.48
CA GLY A 91 5.27 10.08 33.36
C GLY A 91 4.46 9.10 32.51
N GLY A 92 3.23 9.43 32.10
CA GLY A 92 2.44 8.56 31.21
C GLY A 92 2.94 8.55 29.77
N SER A 93 2.88 7.40 29.09
CA SER A 93 3.05 7.30 27.63
C SER A 93 2.20 6.17 27.04
N ALA A 94 1.52 6.46 25.94
CA ALA A 94 0.68 5.52 25.21
C ALA A 94 0.84 5.70 23.71
N ILE A 95 0.59 4.63 22.96
CA ILE A 95 0.66 4.62 21.50
C ILE A 95 -0.54 3.87 20.92
N TRP A 96 -1.21 4.54 19.99
CA TRP A 96 -2.34 4.00 19.25
C TRP A 96 -1.81 3.46 17.93
N VAL A 97 -1.97 2.16 17.71
CA VAL A 97 -1.53 1.45 16.50
C VAL A 97 -2.72 0.74 15.85
N PRO A 98 -2.74 0.59 14.51
CA PRO A 98 -3.79 -0.17 13.83
C PRO A 98 -3.88 -1.61 14.35
N SER A 99 -5.07 -2.22 14.37
CA SER A 99 -5.29 -3.54 15.00
C SER A 99 -4.32 -4.62 14.51
N GLY A 100 -4.00 -4.61 13.20
CA GLY A 100 -3.08 -5.56 12.58
C GLY A 100 -1.64 -5.49 13.12
N GLU A 101 -1.24 -4.35 13.69
CA GLU A 101 0.12 -4.12 14.19
C GLU A 101 0.24 -4.25 15.72
N VAL A 102 -0.87 -4.39 16.46
CA VAL A 102 -0.89 -4.43 17.94
C VAL A 102 0.03 -5.53 18.48
N ARG A 103 0.03 -6.72 17.88
CA ARG A 103 0.90 -7.83 18.29
C ARG A 103 2.38 -7.49 18.10
N ARG A 104 2.72 -6.86 16.98
CA ARG A 104 4.11 -6.45 16.67
C ARG A 104 4.55 -5.32 17.59
N ALA A 105 3.70 -4.32 17.80
CA ALA A 105 3.93 -3.21 18.72
C ALA A 105 4.23 -3.71 20.13
N ARG A 106 3.41 -4.63 20.68
CA ARG A 106 3.64 -5.25 22.01
C ARG A 106 4.94 -6.06 22.11
N SER A 107 5.48 -6.55 20.98
CA SER A 107 6.74 -7.31 20.96
C SER A 107 8.00 -6.45 20.82
N ILE A 108 7.86 -5.22 20.31
CA ILE A 108 8.97 -4.29 20.03
C ILE A 108 9.07 -3.22 21.11
N LEU A 109 7.93 -2.68 21.54
CA LEU A 109 7.88 -1.58 22.50
C LEU A 109 8.22 -2.05 23.90
N THR A 110 8.94 -1.20 24.62
CA THR A 110 9.27 -1.44 26.02
C THR A 110 8.03 -1.21 26.90
N CYS A 111 8.13 -1.64 28.15
CA CYS A 111 7.13 -1.39 29.20
C CYS A 111 6.79 0.11 29.40
N ALA A 112 7.62 1.04 28.92
CA ALA A 112 7.32 2.47 29.00
C ALA A 112 6.09 2.88 28.16
N TRP A 113 5.62 2.05 27.23
CA TRP A 113 4.52 2.37 26.33
C TRP A 113 3.32 1.46 26.56
N LEU A 114 2.17 2.07 26.84
CA LEU A 114 0.88 1.39 26.73
C LEU A 114 0.49 1.28 25.24
N VAL A 115 0.37 0.05 24.74
CA VAL A 115 -0.07 -0.20 23.36
C VAL A 115 -1.59 -0.31 23.31
N ILE A 116 -2.22 0.63 22.61
CA ILE A 116 -3.67 0.73 22.43
C ILE A 116 -4.02 0.39 20.98
N ASP A 117 -5.07 -0.41 20.81
CA ASP A 117 -5.64 -0.71 19.50
C ASP A 117 -6.46 0.50 19.03
N ALA A 118 -6.04 1.12 17.93
CA ALA A 118 -6.65 2.34 17.41
C ALA A 118 -8.03 2.09 16.76
N ASP A 119 -8.30 0.86 16.33
CA ASP A 119 -9.54 0.53 15.60
C ASP A 119 -10.57 -0.17 16.52
N ASP A 120 -10.24 -0.39 17.80
CA ASP A 120 -11.16 -0.94 18.81
C ASP A 120 -11.90 0.20 19.54
N PRO A 121 -13.21 0.39 19.28
CA PRO A 121 -13.98 1.49 19.88
C PRO A 121 -14.19 1.35 21.39
N SER A 122 -13.84 0.20 21.99
CA SER A 122 -13.88 0.03 23.45
C SER A 122 -12.64 0.57 24.16
N GLN A 123 -11.57 0.87 23.40
CA GLN A 123 -10.34 1.46 23.93
C GLN A 123 -10.45 2.99 24.03
N PRO A 124 -9.75 3.63 24.98
CA PRO A 124 -9.79 5.08 25.11
C PRO A 124 -9.14 5.76 23.90
N THR A 125 -9.76 6.83 23.43
CA THR A 125 -9.17 7.72 22.42
C THR A 125 -8.02 8.54 22.99
N ILE A 126 -7.20 9.16 22.13
CA ILE A 126 -6.10 10.04 22.57
C ILE A 126 -6.59 11.15 23.52
N PRO A 127 -7.66 11.91 23.19
CA PRO A 127 -8.18 12.95 24.09
C PRO A 127 -8.63 12.40 25.45
N GLU A 128 -9.38 11.29 25.47
CA GLU A 128 -9.89 10.68 26.70
C GLU A 128 -8.73 10.18 27.59
N TRP A 129 -7.74 9.50 27.00
CA TRP A 129 -6.58 9.00 27.74
C TRP A 129 -5.74 10.13 28.36
N ILE A 130 -5.62 11.27 27.66
CA ILE A 130 -4.94 12.47 28.17
C ILE A 130 -5.78 13.13 29.27
N SER A 131 -7.09 13.31 29.06
CA SER A 131 -7.96 14.03 30.01
C SER A 131 -8.18 13.29 31.32
N GLU A 132 -8.21 11.95 31.30
CA GLU A 132 -8.25 11.12 32.51
C GLU A 132 -7.03 11.33 33.43
N ARG A 133 -5.91 11.78 32.87
CA ARG A 133 -4.62 11.91 33.57
C ARG A 133 -4.21 13.36 33.82
N LEU A 134 -4.91 14.33 33.23
CA LEU A 134 -4.65 15.76 33.41
C LEU A 134 -5.84 16.44 34.12
N ALA A 135 -5.56 17.53 34.84
CA ALA A 135 -6.63 18.42 35.31
C ALA A 135 -7.36 19.08 34.13
N ARG A 136 -8.58 19.60 34.34
CA ARG A 136 -9.48 20.21 33.33
C ARG A 136 -8.93 21.46 32.61
N THR A 137 -7.66 21.80 32.81
CA THR A 137 -6.93 22.87 32.15
C THR A 137 -5.52 22.38 31.87
N GLY A 138 -5.16 22.23 30.60
CA GLY A 138 -3.84 21.76 30.21
C GLY A 138 -3.51 22.06 28.74
N ARG A 139 -2.22 22.17 28.43
CA ARG A 139 -1.73 22.43 27.07
C ARG A 139 -1.14 21.16 26.49
N VAL A 140 -1.62 20.80 25.31
CA VAL A 140 -1.15 19.65 24.55
C VAL A 140 -0.36 20.16 23.36
N GLY A 141 0.92 19.84 23.29
CA GLY A 141 1.77 20.18 22.15
C GLY A 141 1.64 19.16 21.02
N GLY A 142 1.77 19.61 19.78
CA GLY A 142 1.90 18.72 18.62
C GLY A 142 2.32 19.48 17.36
N ASP A 143 2.84 18.77 16.37
CA ASP A 143 3.25 19.37 15.10
C ASP A 143 2.16 19.23 14.03
N ALA A 144 1.45 20.33 13.74
CA ALA A 144 0.42 20.42 12.71
C ALA A 144 0.94 20.19 11.28
N ARG A 145 2.26 20.18 11.06
CA ARG A 145 2.84 19.79 9.76
C ARG A 145 2.71 18.29 9.52
N LEU A 146 2.64 17.49 10.58
CA LEU A 146 2.78 16.03 10.52
C LEU A 146 1.45 15.28 10.59
N THR A 147 0.32 15.98 10.43
CA THR A 147 -1.01 15.37 10.45
C THR A 147 -1.96 16.14 9.53
N SER A 148 -3.02 15.49 9.06
CA SER A 148 -3.96 16.11 8.13
C SER A 148 -4.78 17.22 8.79
N VAL A 149 -5.37 18.08 7.94
CA VAL A 149 -6.33 19.09 8.39
C VAL A 149 -7.47 18.48 9.18
N GLY A 150 -8.05 17.37 8.69
CA GLY A 150 -9.20 16.72 9.31
C GLY A 150 -8.86 16.13 10.68
N GLU A 151 -7.74 15.40 10.79
CA GLU A 151 -7.31 14.79 12.04
C GLU A 151 -6.92 15.82 13.09
N TRP A 152 -6.20 16.88 12.69
CA TRP A 152 -5.88 17.98 13.62
C TRP A 152 -7.15 18.66 14.14
N GLN A 153 -8.13 18.91 13.28
CA GLN A 153 -9.40 19.52 13.69
C GLN A 153 -10.21 18.61 14.60
N ALA A 154 -10.29 17.32 14.30
CA ALA A 154 -10.97 16.33 15.14
C ALA A 154 -10.32 16.26 16.53
N LEU A 155 -8.99 16.15 16.57
CA LEU A 155 -8.21 16.09 17.80
C LEU A 155 -8.31 17.38 18.62
N SER A 156 -8.19 18.55 17.98
CA SER A 156 -8.34 19.85 18.64
C SER A 156 -9.74 20.01 19.23
N THR A 157 -10.78 19.60 18.49
CA THR A 157 -12.17 19.72 18.95
C THR A 157 -12.43 18.79 20.13
N ALA A 158 -11.95 17.55 20.05
CA ALA A 158 -12.12 16.57 21.12
C ALA A 158 -11.36 16.99 22.39
N LEU A 159 -10.11 17.43 22.28
CA LEU A 159 -9.34 17.98 23.41
C LEU A 159 -10.02 19.21 24.04
N GLN A 160 -10.59 20.10 23.23
CA GLN A 160 -11.33 21.27 23.75
C GLN A 160 -12.56 20.88 24.56
N ARG A 161 -13.28 19.81 24.20
CA ARG A 161 -14.42 19.30 25.01
C ARG A 161 -13.97 18.84 26.40
N GLU A 162 -12.75 18.34 26.50
CA GLU A 162 -12.11 17.93 27.75
C GLU A 162 -11.47 19.10 28.53
N GLY A 163 -11.52 20.33 28.02
CA GLY A 163 -10.89 21.51 28.64
C GLY A 163 -9.39 21.67 28.32
N LEU A 164 -8.88 20.93 27.34
CA LEU A 164 -7.47 20.95 26.93
C LEU A 164 -7.29 21.75 25.64
N GLN A 165 -6.11 22.38 25.49
CA GLN A 165 -5.77 23.16 24.31
C GLN A 165 -4.66 22.49 23.49
N LEU A 166 -4.96 22.12 22.25
CA LEU A 166 -3.95 21.67 21.29
C LEU A 166 -3.20 22.87 20.69
N VAL A 167 -1.87 22.84 20.76
CA VAL A 167 -0.99 23.93 20.34
C VAL A 167 0.00 23.41 19.30
N HIS A 168 0.07 24.10 18.16
CA HIS A 168 1.05 23.82 17.12
C HIS A 168 2.46 24.24 17.57
N ILE A 169 3.37 23.27 17.67
CA ILE A 169 4.79 23.49 17.98
C ILE A 169 5.71 22.63 17.08
N PRO A 170 6.21 23.18 15.96
CA PRO A 170 6.93 22.40 14.96
C PRO A 170 8.37 22.02 15.34
N THR A 171 9.04 22.80 16.19
CA THR A 171 10.50 22.72 16.36
C THR A 171 10.96 21.84 17.52
N LEU A 172 10.11 21.60 18.53
CA LEU A 172 10.53 21.00 19.81
C LEU A 172 11.22 19.64 19.62
N LEU A 173 10.57 18.72 18.89
CA LEU A 173 11.07 17.35 18.74
C LEU A 173 12.26 17.27 17.80
N ASP A 174 12.27 18.12 16.77
CA ASP A 174 13.38 18.23 15.82
C ASP A 174 14.65 18.73 16.51
N GLN A 175 14.53 19.75 17.38
CA GLN A 175 15.63 20.27 18.19
C GLN A 175 16.17 19.20 19.13
N LEU A 176 15.28 18.50 19.85
CA LEU A 176 15.64 17.41 20.76
C LEU A 176 16.47 16.31 20.07
N TRP A 177 16.04 15.92 18.87
CA TRP A 177 16.67 14.84 18.11
C TRP A 177 17.99 15.27 17.47
N THR A 178 18.10 16.52 17.03
CA THR A 178 19.37 17.08 16.56
C THR A 178 20.41 17.17 17.68
N GLU A 179 19.97 17.50 18.90
CA GLU A 179 20.82 17.58 20.10
C GLU A 179 21.03 16.23 20.80
N GLU A 180 20.70 15.11 20.14
CA GLU A 180 20.84 13.78 20.74
C GLU A 180 22.31 13.49 21.13
N PRO A 181 22.58 13.24 22.44
CA PRO A 181 23.92 12.98 22.93
C PRO A 181 24.48 11.66 22.40
N ASP A 182 23.64 10.63 22.28
CA ASP A 182 24.06 9.34 21.72
C ASP A 182 24.25 9.44 20.20
N PRO A 183 25.48 9.28 19.67
CA PRO A 183 25.74 9.37 18.24
C PRO A 183 24.93 8.37 17.40
N ASP A 184 24.62 7.19 17.95
CA ASP A 184 23.90 6.13 17.24
C ASP A 184 22.39 6.44 17.11
N ARG A 185 21.88 7.34 17.95
CA ARG A 185 20.47 7.79 17.96
C ARG A 185 20.28 9.16 17.32
N ARG A 186 21.36 9.86 16.98
CA ARG A 186 21.30 11.20 16.39
C ARG A 186 20.50 11.19 15.10
N ARG A 187 19.75 12.27 14.87
CA ARG A 187 18.92 12.43 13.66
C ARG A 187 19.77 12.16 12.41
N PRO A 188 19.40 11.17 11.59
CA PRO A 188 20.13 10.89 10.37
C PRO A 188 20.13 12.09 9.42
N ASP A 189 21.14 12.17 8.55
CA ASP A 189 21.13 13.18 7.50
C ASP A 189 20.02 12.90 6.47
N PHE A 190 19.42 13.98 5.97
CA PHE A 190 18.52 13.89 4.83
C PHE A 190 19.27 13.40 3.57
N PRO A 191 18.65 12.55 2.74
CA PRO A 191 19.26 12.10 1.49
C PRO A 191 19.66 13.30 0.63
N LYS A 192 20.88 13.31 0.10
CA LYS A 192 21.35 14.34 -0.84
C LYS A 192 21.13 13.97 -2.30
N THR A 193 20.38 12.89 -2.56
CA THR A 193 20.10 12.41 -3.91
C THR A 193 19.33 13.46 -4.68
N VAL A 194 19.83 13.75 -5.88
CA VAL A 194 19.27 14.77 -6.77
C VAL A 194 18.21 14.13 -7.66
N ALA A 195 17.10 14.83 -7.85
CA ALA A 195 16.04 14.41 -8.73
C ALA A 195 16.46 14.45 -10.20
N LYS A 196 15.84 13.56 -10.99
CA LYS A 196 16.05 13.41 -12.43
C LYS A 196 14.75 13.64 -13.18
N ASN A 197 14.86 14.00 -14.45
CA ASN A 197 13.71 14.03 -15.35
C ASN A 197 13.12 12.63 -15.50
N TYR A 198 11.80 12.57 -15.52
CA TYR A 198 11.07 11.41 -16.01
C TYR A 198 10.99 11.52 -17.53
N GLU A 199 11.54 10.54 -18.24
CA GLU A 199 11.68 10.58 -19.68
C GLU A 199 10.31 10.69 -20.38
N ILE A 200 10.25 11.49 -21.44
CA ILE A 200 8.99 11.72 -22.16
C ILE A 200 8.44 10.45 -22.79
N ASP A 201 9.31 9.50 -23.15
CA ASP A 201 8.95 8.17 -23.66
C ASP A 201 8.18 7.32 -22.65
N PHE A 202 8.31 7.62 -21.35
CA PHE A 202 7.50 7.01 -20.30
C PHE A 202 6.36 7.92 -19.85
N ALA A 203 6.56 9.24 -19.85
CA ALA A 203 5.56 10.20 -19.37
C ALA A 203 4.41 10.42 -20.36
N GLY A 204 4.67 10.35 -21.67
CA GLY A 204 3.73 10.60 -22.77
C GLY A 204 3.28 12.06 -22.94
N VAL A 205 3.24 12.84 -21.85
CA VAL A 205 2.73 14.21 -21.81
C VAL A 205 3.71 15.11 -21.08
N THR A 206 3.94 16.32 -21.59
CA THR A 206 4.87 17.28 -20.96
C THR A 206 4.30 17.85 -19.66
N TRP A 207 5.18 18.32 -18.77
CA TRP A 207 4.75 18.97 -17.52
C TRP A 207 3.88 20.23 -17.79
N ARG A 208 4.13 20.93 -18.91
CA ARG A 208 3.37 22.13 -19.29
C ARG A 208 1.94 21.78 -19.67
N ASP A 209 1.76 20.70 -20.43
CA ASP A 209 0.44 20.22 -20.81
C ASP A 209 -0.32 19.69 -19.58
N LYS A 210 0.37 19.00 -18.66
CA LYS A 210 -0.21 18.59 -17.36
C LYS A 210 -0.68 19.80 -16.55
N VAL A 211 0.13 20.86 -16.46
CA VAL A 211 -0.27 22.12 -15.80
C VAL A 211 -1.47 22.76 -16.51
N ALA A 212 -1.55 22.69 -17.84
CA ALA A 212 -2.71 23.19 -18.58
C ALA A 212 -4.00 22.42 -18.25
N LEU A 213 -3.92 21.07 -18.14
CA LEU A 213 -5.03 20.23 -17.69
C LEU A 213 -5.48 20.63 -16.28
N VAL A 214 -4.55 20.77 -15.33
CA VAL A 214 -4.88 21.19 -13.96
C VAL A 214 -5.52 22.58 -13.94
N ARG A 215 -5.01 23.55 -14.71
CA ARG A 215 -5.61 24.89 -14.81
C ARG A 215 -7.04 24.85 -15.36
N ASN A 216 -7.37 23.92 -16.26
CA ASN A 216 -8.73 23.75 -16.74
C ASN A 216 -9.66 23.27 -15.61
N GLU A 217 -9.22 22.31 -14.80
CA GLU A 217 -9.95 21.83 -13.63
C GLU A 217 -10.14 22.95 -12.58
N LEU A 218 -9.11 23.76 -12.32
CA LEU A 218 -9.22 24.91 -11.42
C LEU A 218 -10.27 25.92 -11.88
N ARG A 219 -10.33 26.22 -13.19
CA ARG A 219 -11.37 27.10 -13.75
C ARG A 219 -12.77 26.49 -13.59
N ALA A 220 -12.91 25.18 -13.80
CA ALA A 220 -14.19 24.49 -13.68
C ALA A 220 -14.77 24.57 -12.26
N VAL A 221 -13.92 24.50 -11.23
CA VAL A 221 -14.33 24.60 -9.82
C VAL A 221 -14.29 26.03 -9.27
N GLY A 222 -13.86 27.02 -10.07
CA GLY A 222 -13.75 28.41 -9.66
C GLY A 222 -12.65 28.69 -8.63
N ALA A 223 -11.54 27.94 -8.67
CA ALA A 223 -10.34 28.18 -7.88
C ALA A 223 -9.32 29.01 -8.69
N ASP A 224 -8.64 29.94 -8.01
CA ASP A 224 -7.61 30.80 -8.61
C ASP A 224 -6.22 30.14 -8.57
N ALA A 225 -6.01 29.32 -7.54
CA ALA A 225 -4.79 28.56 -7.33
C ALA A 225 -5.05 27.25 -6.59
N MET A 226 -4.05 26.37 -6.59
CA MET A 226 -4.02 25.12 -5.84
C MET A 226 -2.65 24.91 -5.21
N VAL A 227 -2.63 24.39 -3.99
CA VAL A 227 -1.43 23.83 -3.37
C VAL A 227 -1.38 22.33 -3.63
N VAL A 228 -0.25 21.84 -4.12
CA VAL A 228 0.02 20.41 -4.31
C VAL A 228 0.98 19.98 -3.20
N THR A 229 0.49 19.12 -2.31
CA THR A 229 1.22 18.63 -1.14
C THR A 229 1.61 17.16 -1.27
N ALA A 230 0.85 16.34 -1.99
CA ALA A 230 1.17 14.93 -2.16
C ALA A 230 2.36 14.76 -3.11
N LEU A 231 3.37 14.00 -2.69
CA LEU A 231 4.65 13.90 -3.41
C LEU A 231 4.55 13.17 -4.75
N ASP A 232 3.61 12.23 -4.89
CA ASP A 232 3.30 11.56 -6.15
C ASP A 232 2.67 12.51 -7.17
N GLU A 233 1.81 13.43 -6.73
CA GLU A 233 1.27 14.47 -7.59
C GLU A 233 2.33 15.46 -8.04
N VAL A 234 3.22 15.88 -7.14
CA VAL A 234 4.36 16.75 -7.49
C VAL A 234 5.26 16.09 -8.52
N ALA A 235 5.62 14.83 -8.30
CA ALA A 235 6.44 14.05 -9.23
C ALA A 235 5.77 13.87 -10.60
N TRP A 236 4.46 13.55 -10.63
CA TRP A 236 3.69 13.37 -11.86
C TRP A 236 3.54 14.69 -12.63
N LEU A 237 3.18 15.77 -11.94
CA LEU A 237 2.93 17.08 -12.54
C LEU A 237 4.18 17.63 -13.22
N LEU A 238 5.33 17.54 -12.53
CA LEU A 238 6.58 18.12 -13.01
C LEU A 238 7.37 17.20 -13.96
N ASN A 239 6.94 15.94 -14.15
CA ASN A 239 7.73 14.89 -14.80
C ASN A 239 9.13 14.78 -14.17
N VAL A 240 9.19 14.76 -12.84
CA VAL A 240 10.44 14.64 -12.08
C VAL A 240 10.32 13.43 -11.15
N ARG A 241 11.42 12.69 -10.99
CA ARG A 241 11.51 11.55 -10.06
C ARG A 241 12.68 11.75 -9.10
N GLY A 242 12.41 11.53 -7.83
CA GLY A 242 13.41 11.58 -6.76
C GLY A 242 13.68 10.19 -6.16
N ARG A 243 14.45 10.17 -5.07
CA ARG A 243 14.66 8.99 -4.21
C ARG A 243 14.51 9.39 -2.74
N ASP A 244 13.59 10.30 -2.48
CA ASP A 244 13.35 10.85 -1.14
C ASP A 244 12.37 9.99 -0.33
N LEU A 245 11.90 8.86 -0.86
CA LEU A 245 11.14 7.86 -0.11
C LEU A 245 11.69 6.47 -0.40
N PRO A 246 11.65 5.54 0.57
CA PRO A 246 12.29 4.23 0.44
C PRO A 246 11.66 3.35 -0.66
N TYR A 247 10.36 3.54 -0.92
CA TYR A 247 9.56 2.64 -1.75
C TYR A 247 8.85 3.32 -2.92
N ALA A 248 9.13 4.61 -3.16
CA ALA A 248 8.53 5.39 -4.22
C ALA A 248 9.52 6.41 -4.78
N ARG A 249 9.46 6.66 -6.08
CA ARG A 249 10.42 7.52 -6.80
C ARG A 249 10.06 9.01 -6.71
N LEU A 250 9.91 9.50 -5.49
CA LEU A 250 9.32 10.82 -5.22
C LEU A 250 10.37 11.84 -4.78
N LEU A 251 10.09 13.11 -5.04
CA LEU A 251 10.91 14.27 -4.67
C LEU A 251 10.17 15.05 -3.60
N THR A 252 10.80 15.31 -2.45
CA THR A 252 10.26 16.19 -1.41
C THR A 252 10.14 17.61 -1.95
N ALA A 253 8.93 18.06 -2.22
CA ALA A 253 8.64 19.40 -2.69
C ALA A 253 7.14 19.74 -2.53
N PHE A 254 6.84 21.03 -2.43
CA PHE A 254 5.49 21.56 -2.65
C PHE A 254 5.41 22.27 -4.00
N VAL A 255 4.22 22.30 -4.59
CA VAL A 255 3.96 23.13 -5.77
C VAL A 255 2.73 23.99 -5.51
N VAL A 256 2.81 25.28 -5.87
CA VAL A 256 1.64 26.16 -5.96
C VAL A 256 1.41 26.49 -7.42
N ILE A 257 0.24 26.12 -7.93
CA ILE A 257 -0.17 26.38 -9.31
C ILE A 257 -1.27 27.43 -9.25
N SER A 258 -1.06 28.57 -9.89
CA SER A 258 -2.12 29.52 -10.19
C SER A 258 -2.47 29.48 -11.67
N LEU A 259 -3.48 30.26 -12.06
CA LEU A 259 -3.84 30.45 -13.47
C LEU A 259 -2.70 31.07 -14.31
N ARG A 260 -1.66 31.63 -13.68
CA ARG A 260 -0.57 32.35 -14.37
C ARG A 260 0.82 31.78 -14.05
N GLU A 261 1.07 31.39 -12.82
CA GLU A 261 2.41 30.96 -12.38
C GLU A 261 2.42 29.53 -11.83
N VAL A 262 3.62 28.95 -11.81
CA VAL A 262 3.93 27.68 -11.13
C VAL A 262 5.12 27.95 -10.22
N LYS A 263 4.93 27.79 -8.91
CA LYS A 263 5.97 27.94 -7.89
C LYS A 263 6.30 26.58 -7.30
N VAL A 264 7.58 26.21 -7.28
CA VAL A 264 8.09 24.93 -6.75
C VAL A 264 8.94 25.23 -5.52
N PHE A 265 8.59 24.62 -4.40
CA PHE A 265 9.28 24.77 -3.12
C PHE A 265 10.01 23.46 -2.82
N VAL A 266 11.33 23.49 -2.80
CA VAL A 266 12.15 22.27 -2.76
C VAL A 266 13.41 22.51 -1.94
N PRO A 267 13.91 21.49 -1.20
CA PRO A 267 15.15 21.66 -0.45
C PRO A 267 16.32 22.01 -1.38
N PRO A 268 17.27 22.84 -0.91
CA PRO A 268 18.41 23.25 -1.73
C PRO A 268 19.23 22.03 -2.19
N GLY A 269 19.71 22.08 -3.43
CA GLY A 269 20.53 21.01 -4.02
C GLY A 269 19.75 19.80 -4.56
N LYS A 270 18.44 19.71 -4.38
CA LYS A 270 17.62 18.57 -4.86
C LYS A 270 17.31 18.56 -6.35
N LEU A 271 17.31 19.73 -7.01
CA LEU A 271 17.07 19.83 -8.46
C LEU A 271 18.39 19.90 -9.21
N SER A 272 18.63 18.94 -10.09
CA SER A 272 19.79 18.90 -11.00
C SER A 272 19.69 20.00 -12.07
N LEU A 273 20.82 20.33 -12.71
CA LEU A 273 20.82 21.29 -13.82
C LEU A 273 19.88 20.88 -14.96
N PRO A 274 19.84 19.60 -15.43
CA PRO A 274 18.88 19.17 -16.45
C PRO A 274 17.41 19.34 -16.03
N VAL A 275 17.09 19.10 -14.76
CA VAL A 275 15.73 19.31 -14.24
C VAL A 275 15.38 20.79 -14.21
N ARG A 276 16.29 21.65 -13.75
CA ARG A 276 16.09 23.12 -13.72
C ARG A 276 15.91 23.70 -15.13
N ASP A 277 16.63 23.16 -16.10
CA ASP A 277 16.48 23.56 -17.50
C ASP A 277 15.12 23.11 -18.07
N THR A 278 14.73 21.85 -17.83
CA THR A 278 13.43 21.29 -18.27
C THR A 278 12.24 22.08 -17.69
N LEU A 279 12.35 22.50 -16.43
CA LEU A 279 11.37 23.32 -15.72
C LEU A 279 11.50 24.84 -16.02
N ALA A 280 12.41 25.22 -16.92
CA ALA A 280 12.67 26.59 -17.36
C ALA A 280 12.87 27.59 -16.21
N VAL A 281 13.63 27.20 -15.19
CA VAL A 281 13.80 27.98 -13.94
C VAL A 281 14.50 29.31 -14.17
N TYR A 282 15.50 29.37 -15.06
CA TYR A 282 16.37 30.53 -15.24
C TYR A 282 15.79 31.63 -16.14
N ASN A 283 14.79 31.32 -16.96
CA ASN A 283 14.23 32.23 -17.98
C ASN A 283 12.72 32.43 -17.79
N CYS A 284 12.29 32.66 -16.54
CA CYS A 284 10.88 32.62 -16.20
C CYS A 284 10.16 33.97 -16.35
N PHE A 285 9.73 34.28 -17.58
CA PHE A 285 9.05 35.53 -17.95
C PHE A 285 7.60 35.36 -18.42
N ASN A 286 7.09 34.13 -18.52
CA ASN A 286 5.75 33.82 -19.04
C ASN A 286 5.05 32.74 -18.18
N ASN A 287 3.89 32.25 -18.61
CA ASN A 287 3.12 31.24 -17.85
C ASN A 287 3.61 29.78 -18.07
N ASN A 288 4.72 29.60 -18.81
CA ASN A 288 5.29 28.30 -19.26
C ASN A 288 6.64 27.98 -18.60
N CYS A 289 6.90 28.57 -17.44
CA CYS A 289 8.11 28.39 -16.65
C CYS A 289 7.76 28.16 -15.17
N THR A 290 8.75 27.75 -14.39
CA THR A 290 8.60 27.57 -12.94
C THR A 290 9.50 28.53 -12.17
N ARG A 291 9.02 29.00 -11.02
CA ARG A 291 9.84 29.70 -10.03
C ARG A 291 10.20 28.74 -8.92
N VAL A 292 11.48 28.60 -8.62
CA VAL A 292 11.95 27.71 -7.55
C VAL A 292 12.30 28.53 -6.32
N SER A 293 11.76 28.13 -5.17
CA SER A 293 11.97 28.77 -3.87
C SER A 293 12.42 27.75 -2.83
N GLU A 294 12.91 28.25 -1.70
CA GLU A 294 13.32 27.43 -0.56
C GLU A 294 12.11 26.67 0.03
N TYR A 295 12.31 25.43 0.45
CA TYR A 295 11.24 24.51 0.86
C TYR A 295 10.31 25.07 1.95
N THR A 296 10.87 25.63 3.02
CA THR A 296 10.11 26.15 4.16
C THR A 296 9.41 27.48 3.88
N SER A 297 9.82 28.19 2.81
CA SER A 297 9.22 29.48 2.45
C SER A 297 7.74 29.38 2.04
N ILE A 298 7.25 28.17 1.70
CA ILE A 298 5.86 27.88 1.33
C ILE A 298 4.86 28.46 2.33
N TYR A 299 5.09 28.29 3.63
CA TYR A 299 4.17 28.75 4.67
C TYR A 299 4.03 30.28 4.66
N SER A 300 5.12 31.00 4.39
CA SER A 300 5.11 32.46 4.32
C SER A 300 4.50 32.97 3.00
N GLU A 301 4.71 32.26 1.90
CA GLU A 301 4.09 32.56 0.61
C GLU A 301 2.57 32.37 0.66
N LEU A 302 2.08 31.28 1.26
CA LEU A 302 0.66 31.01 1.42
C LEU A 302 -0.05 32.08 2.28
N ARG A 303 0.63 32.60 3.31
CA ARG A 303 0.12 33.72 4.12
C ARG A 303 -0.02 35.02 3.33
N ARG A 304 0.85 35.23 2.33
CA ARG A 304 0.90 36.43 1.47
C ARG A 304 0.20 36.24 0.13
N ALA A 305 -0.39 35.08 -0.13
CA ALA A 305 -0.98 34.77 -1.42
C ALA A 305 -2.06 35.80 -1.80
N ALA A 306 -1.93 36.38 -3.00
CA ALA A 306 -2.87 37.37 -3.53
C ALA A 306 -4.17 36.73 -4.01
N ASP A 307 -4.15 35.45 -4.37
CA ASP A 307 -5.29 34.67 -4.86
C ASP A 307 -6.47 34.70 -3.89
N SER A 308 -7.70 34.72 -4.42
CA SER A 308 -8.90 34.84 -3.60
C SER A 308 -9.43 33.48 -3.15
N LYS A 309 -9.30 32.45 -3.98
CA LYS A 309 -9.68 31.07 -3.68
C LYS A 309 -8.54 30.10 -3.98
N ILE A 310 -8.02 29.47 -2.93
CA ILE A 310 -6.93 28.50 -3.00
C ILE A 310 -7.48 27.11 -2.68
N LEU A 311 -7.39 26.21 -3.65
CA LEU A 311 -7.72 24.80 -3.47
C LEU A 311 -6.66 24.14 -2.58
N ILE A 312 -7.13 23.58 -1.47
CA ILE A 312 -6.36 22.76 -0.54
C ILE A 312 -6.84 21.31 -0.72
N PRO A 313 -5.95 20.36 -1.03
CA PRO A 313 -6.31 18.96 -1.19
C PRO A 313 -7.00 18.42 0.06
N ALA A 314 -8.24 17.94 -0.13
CA ALA A 314 -8.98 17.17 0.87
C ALA A 314 -8.45 15.72 0.91
N ALA A 315 -8.79 15.00 1.98
CA ALA A 315 -8.44 13.58 2.10
C ALA A 315 -9.16 12.74 1.03
N GLY A 316 -8.40 11.91 0.34
CA GLY A 316 -8.87 10.86 -0.57
C GLY A 316 -8.99 9.52 0.13
N THR A 317 -8.81 8.45 -0.65
CA THR A 317 -8.79 7.06 -0.17
C THR A 317 -7.48 6.72 0.52
N PHE A 318 -6.32 7.07 -0.07
CA PHE A 318 -4.99 6.83 0.55
C PHE A 318 -4.30 8.12 0.96
N GLN A 319 -4.35 9.16 0.11
CA GLN A 319 -3.83 10.47 0.43
C GLN A 319 -4.67 11.10 1.55
N ARG A 320 -4.01 11.53 2.62
CA ARG A 320 -4.66 12.17 3.78
C ARG A 320 -4.95 13.67 3.57
N GLY A 321 -4.80 14.17 2.34
CA GLY A 321 -4.96 15.59 2.00
C GLY A 321 -3.74 16.43 2.37
N ALA A 322 -3.94 17.73 2.59
CA ALA A 322 -2.90 18.62 3.07
C ALA A 322 -2.68 18.52 4.59
N SER A 323 -1.48 18.90 5.05
CA SER A 323 -1.21 19.04 6.48
C SER A 323 -1.98 20.21 7.09
N ALA A 324 -2.27 20.13 8.39
CA ALA A 324 -2.96 21.20 9.11
C ALA A 324 -2.18 22.52 9.06
N ALA A 325 -0.85 22.49 9.07
CA ALA A 325 0.00 23.68 8.95
C ALA A 325 -0.14 24.42 7.60
N ILE A 326 -0.33 23.68 6.49
CA ILE A 326 -0.60 24.28 5.17
C ILE A 326 -1.92 25.04 5.20
N ALA A 327 -2.99 24.41 5.71
CA ALA A 327 -4.28 25.09 5.82
C ALA A 327 -4.23 26.29 6.77
N GLN A 328 -3.58 26.15 7.93
CA GLN A 328 -3.41 27.25 8.90
C GLN A 328 -2.64 28.44 8.32
N SER A 329 -1.75 28.20 7.34
CA SER A 329 -1.01 29.25 6.64
C SER A 329 -1.82 30.01 5.59
N ILE A 330 -2.99 29.51 5.20
CA ILE A 330 -3.89 30.19 4.25
C ILE A 330 -5.00 30.89 5.05
N PRO A 331 -5.36 32.16 4.78
CA PRO A 331 -6.48 32.81 5.46
C PRO A 331 -7.80 32.03 5.33
N PRO A 332 -8.62 31.85 6.40
CA PRO A 332 -9.84 31.04 6.35
C PRO A 332 -10.79 31.37 5.20
N ALA A 333 -10.99 32.66 4.90
CA ALA A 333 -11.86 33.13 3.82
C ALA A 333 -11.41 32.73 2.41
N LYS A 334 -10.16 32.29 2.24
CA LYS A 334 -9.57 31.90 0.95
C LYS A 334 -9.52 30.39 0.72
N ARG A 335 -9.85 29.58 1.72
CA ARG A 335 -9.67 28.12 1.69
C ARG A 335 -10.81 27.45 0.93
N MET A 336 -10.48 26.61 -0.03
CA MET A 336 -11.42 25.71 -0.71
C MET A 336 -10.92 24.28 -0.56
N PHE A 337 -11.69 23.41 0.09
CA PHE A 337 -11.31 22.00 0.26
C PHE A 337 -12.01 21.14 -0.78
N LEU A 338 -11.24 20.54 -1.68
CA LEU A 338 -11.70 19.59 -2.69
C LEU A 338 -10.63 18.51 -2.88
N LEU A 339 -11.03 17.34 -3.41
CA LEU A 339 -10.05 16.36 -3.88
C LEU A 339 -9.17 16.99 -4.97
N SER A 340 -7.88 16.64 -4.95
CA SER A 340 -6.97 17.11 -6.00
C SER A 340 -7.43 16.59 -7.37
N PRO A 341 -7.57 17.45 -8.39
CA PRO A 341 -7.85 16.99 -9.74
C PRO A 341 -6.72 16.12 -10.31
N ILE A 342 -5.49 16.28 -9.82
CA ILE A 342 -4.32 15.51 -10.27
C ILE A 342 -4.51 14.01 -9.97
N ILE A 343 -5.22 13.65 -8.89
CA ILE A 343 -5.58 12.26 -8.56
C ILE A 343 -6.20 11.55 -9.77
N TYR A 344 -7.22 12.16 -10.37
CA TYR A 344 -7.94 11.56 -11.49
C TYR A 344 -7.12 11.58 -12.78
N LEU A 345 -6.38 12.68 -13.01
CA LEU A 345 -5.55 12.85 -14.21
C LEU A 345 -4.41 11.83 -14.28
N LYS A 346 -3.76 11.52 -13.14
CA LYS A 346 -2.67 10.52 -13.10
C LYS A 346 -3.16 9.07 -12.98
N ALA A 347 -4.36 8.86 -12.42
CA ALA A 347 -4.94 7.53 -12.33
C ALA A 347 -5.22 6.94 -13.71
N GLN A 348 -5.61 7.77 -14.69
CA GLN A 348 -5.86 7.40 -16.08
C GLN A 348 -4.56 7.44 -16.89
N LYS A 349 -3.87 6.29 -17.00
CA LYS A 349 -2.56 6.23 -17.66
C LYS A 349 -2.73 6.45 -19.17
N ASN A 350 -1.87 7.28 -19.75
CA ASN A 350 -1.79 7.43 -21.19
C ASN A 350 -1.05 6.24 -21.84
N GLU A 351 -0.99 6.20 -23.17
CA GLU A 351 -0.39 5.07 -23.90
C GLU A 351 1.08 4.81 -23.53
N ALA A 352 1.89 5.86 -23.34
CA ALA A 352 3.29 5.72 -22.94
C ALA A 352 3.41 5.12 -21.52
N GLU A 353 2.59 5.61 -20.59
CA GLU A 353 2.53 5.08 -19.22
C GLU A 353 2.04 3.63 -19.19
N VAL A 354 1.02 3.27 -19.99
CA VAL A 354 0.51 1.89 -20.14
C VAL A 354 1.59 0.95 -20.67
N ASN A 355 2.32 1.37 -21.71
CA ASN A 355 3.42 0.60 -22.28
C ASN A 355 4.59 0.45 -21.30
N GLY A 356 4.90 1.52 -20.56
CA GLY A 356 5.89 1.50 -19.47
C GLY A 356 5.51 0.50 -18.37
N MET A 357 4.26 0.54 -17.91
CA MET A 357 3.75 -0.40 -16.92
C MET A 357 3.86 -1.85 -17.42
N LYS A 358 3.44 -2.15 -18.65
CA LYS A 358 3.56 -3.50 -19.23
C LYS A 358 5.01 -3.97 -19.27
N LYS A 359 5.93 -3.12 -19.69
CA LYS A 359 7.37 -3.42 -19.74
C LYS A 359 7.97 -3.70 -18.35
N ALA A 360 7.62 -2.89 -17.35
CA ALA A 360 8.01 -3.12 -15.96
C ALA A 360 7.53 -4.48 -15.45
N HIS A 361 6.29 -4.87 -15.78
CA HIS A 361 5.72 -6.15 -15.34
C HIS A 361 6.38 -7.36 -16.02
N ILE A 362 6.81 -7.25 -17.28
CA ILE A 362 7.60 -8.30 -17.94
C ILE A 362 8.97 -8.46 -17.25
N ARG A 363 9.65 -7.35 -16.93
CA ARG A 363 10.92 -7.39 -16.17
C ARG A 363 10.74 -8.02 -14.79
N ASP A 364 9.68 -7.65 -14.09
CA ASP A 364 9.34 -8.21 -12.79
C ASP A 364 9.01 -9.71 -12.87
N ALA A 365 8.30 -10.13 -13.93
CA ALA A 365 7.99 -11.53 -14.17
C ALA A 365 9.25 -12.38 -14.37
N ILE A 366 10.26 -11.88 -15.09
CA ILE A 366 11.55 -12.55 -15.26
C ILE A 366 12.25 -12.72 -13.92
N ALA A 367 12.33 -11.65 -13.11
CA ALA A 367 12.92 -11.70 -11.78
C ALA A 367 12.19 -12.69 -10.88
N MET A 368 10.86 -12.64 -10.83
CA MET A 368 10.07 -13.51 -9.97
C MET A 368 10.10 -14.97 -10.43
N CYS A 369 10.09 -15.27 -11.73
CA CYS A 369 10.27 -16.65 -12.21
C CYS A 369 11.66 -17.17 -11.84
N THR A 370 12.70 -16.34 -11.96
CA THR A 370 14.08 -16.70 -11.58
C THR A 370 14.16 -17.00 -10.08
N LEU A 371 13.57 -16.15 -9.25
CA LEU A 371 13.48 -16.34 -7.80
C LEU A 371 12.75 -17.64 -7.45
N LEU A 372 11.53 -17.82 -7.95
CA LEU A 372 10.68 -18.95 -7.59
C LEU A 372 11.32 -20.29 -8.01
N SER A 373 11.93 -20.33 -9.20
CA SER A 373 12.72 -21.47 -9.67
C SER A 373 13.95 -21.73 -8.78
N TYR A 374 14.69 -20.67 -8.43
CA TYR A 374 15.88 -20.76 -7.56
C TYR A 374 15.53 -21.38 -6.20
N LEU A 375 14.45 -20.91 -5.57
CA LEU A 375 14.03 -21.32 -4.24
C LEU A 375 13.68 -22.83 -4.15
N GLU A 376 13.22 -23.48 -5.22
CA GLU A 376 12.91 -24.92 -5.22
C GLU A 376 14.12 -25.81 -4.89
N SER A 377 15.31 -25.36 -5.28
CA SER A 377 16.57 -26.10 -5.15
C SER A 377 17.34 -25.79 -3.86
N LYS A 378 16.92 -24.78 -3.09
CA LYS A 378 17.66 -24.29 -1.93
C LYS A 378 17.17 -24.88 -0.62
N SER A 379 18.07 -24.88 0.36
CA SER A 379 17.86 -25.34 1.72
C SER A 379 18.36 -24.28 2.71
N ALA A 380 17.99 -24.41 3.99
CA ALA A 380 18.38 -23.50 5.06
C ALA A 380 18.02 -22.02 4.82
N LEU A 381 16.92 -21.79 4.09
CA LEU A 381 16.34 -20.47 3.91
C LEU A 381 15.58 -20.06 5.17
N SER A 382 15.62 -18.78 5.52
CA SER A 382 14.72 -18.11 6.46
C SER A 382 13.85 -17.08 5.75
N GLU A 383 12.76 -16.66 6.37
CA GLU A 383 11.87 -15.60 5.85
C GLU A 383 12.69 -14.35 5.46
N VAL A 384 13.52 -13.84 6.36
CA VAL A 384 14.38 -12.67 6.12
C VAL A 384 15.40 -12.91 5.00
N SER A 385 15.93 -14.13 4.86
CA SER A 385 16.86 -14.42 3.76
C SER A 385 16.16 -14.41 2.39
N VAL A 386 14.90 -14.84 2.34
CA VAL A 386 14.10 -14.79 1.11
C VAL A 386 13.68 -13.37 0.80
N GLU A 387 13.31 -12.55 1.80
CA GLU A 387 13.05 -11.11 1.62
C GLU A 387 14.21 -10.44 0.88
N LYS A 388 15.45 -10.66 1.35
CA LYS A 388 16.66 -10.12 0.69
C LYS A 388 16.87 -10.68 -0.71
N THR A 389 16.64 -11.98 -0.91
CA THR A 389 16.86 -12.65 -2.19
C THR A 389 15.87 -12.16 -3.25
N VAL A 390 14.63 -11.85 -2.87
CA VAL A 390 13.62 -11.26 -3.75
C VAL A 390 14.13 -9.94 -4.33
N ASP A 391 14.58 -9.04 -3.45
CA ASP A 391 15.05 -7.70 -3.85
C ASP A 391 16.32 -7.77 -4.70
N LEU A 392 17.27 -8.66 -4.34
CA LEU A 392 18.48 -8.92 -5.13
C LEU A 392 18.17 -9.48 -6.52
N THR A 393 17.14 -10.33 -6.64
CA THR A 393 16.76 -10.88 -7.94
C THR A 393 16.17 -9.80 -8.84
N ARG A 394 15.41 -8.84 -8.30
CA ARG A 394 14.92 -7.69 -9.06
C ARG A 394 16.04 -6.73 -9.47
N ASP A 395 17.07 -6.60 -8.66
CA ASP A 395 18.23 -5.75 -8.96
C ASP A 395 18.99 -6.16 -10.24
N THR A 396 18.83 -7.41 -10.66
CA THR A 396 19.36 -7.90 -11.95
C THR A 396 18.62 -7.36 -13.18
N GLN A 397 17.46 -6.72 -13.00
CA GLN A 397 16.63 -6.25 -14.10
C GLN A 397 16.99 -4.82 -14.52
N ALA A 398 17.07 -4.61 -15.83
CA ALA A 398 17.30 -3.27 -16.39
C ALA A 398 16.25 -2.27 -15.88
N GLY A 399 16.69 -1.06 -15.56
CA GLY A 399 15.84 0.03 -15.07
C GLY A 399 15.23 -0.22 -13.69
N TYR A 400 15.61 -1.27 -12.95
CA TYR A 400 15.21 -1.40 -11.55
C TYR A 400 15.85 -0.29 -10.70
N VAL A 401 15.04 0.30 -9.82
CA VAL A 401 15.44 1.44 -8.98
C VAL A 401 15.48 1.07 -7.51
N GLY A 402 14.64 0.12 -7.10
CA GLY A 402 14.47 -0.31 -5.71
C GLY A 402 13.10 -0.97 -5.51
N PRO A 403 12.81 -1.50 -4.33
CA PRO A 403 11.53 -2.13 -4.04
C PRO A 403 10.39 -1.10 -3.99
N SER A 404 9.16 -1.50 -4.35
CA SER A 404 7.95 -0.65 -4.26
C SER A 404 7.21 -0.76 -2.91
N MET A 405 7.68 -1.67 -2.05
CA MET A 405 7.23 -1.86 -0.67
C MET A 405 8.29 -2.66 0.09
N LYS A 406 8.21 -2.67 1.43
CA LYS A 406 8.92 -3.68 2.21
C LYS A 406 8.43 -5.07 1.82
N THR A 407 9.30 -5.87 1.22
CA THR A 407 9.02 -7.27 0.88
C THR A 407 8.58 -8.02 2.13
N ARG A 408 7.47 -8.76 2.03
CA ARG A 408 6.91 -9.56 3.11
C ARG A 408 7.00 -11.03 2.73
N VAL A 409 7.65 -11.83 3.59
CA VAL A 409 7.74 -13.28 3.42
C VAL A 409 7.23 -13.95 4.69
N ALA A 410 6.23 -14.81 4.54
CA ALA A 410 5.60 -15.49 5.67
C ALA A 410 5.50 -16.99 5.41
N TYR A 411 6.07 -17.79 6.32
CA TYR A 411 6.10 -19.26 6.22
C TYR A 411 5.16 -19.92 7.23
N GLY A 412 4.34 -20.86 6.74
CA GLY A 412 3.38 -21.62 7.55
C GLY A 412 2.53 -20.69 8.42
N ALA A 413 2.51 -20.93 9.73
CA ALA A 413 1.65 -20.19 10.67
C ALA A 413 1.88 -18.66 10.68
N ASN A 414 3.06 -18.17 10.26
CA ASN A 414 3.30 -16.73 10.15
C ASN A 414 2.44 -16.11 9.03
N ALA A 415 2.13 -16.87 7.98
CA ALA A 415 1.29 -16.42 6.88
C ALA A 415 -0.18 -16.24 7.25
N ALA A 416 -0.61 -16.68 8.44
CA ALA A 416 -1.95 -16.43 8.95
C ALA A 416 -2.16 -14.96 9.38
N ASP A 417 -1.11 -14.16 9.39
CA ASP A 417 -1.16 -12.71 9.63
C ASP A 417 -0.95 -11.97 8.29
N PRO A 418 -1.95 -11.24 7.77
CA PRO A 418 -1.86 -10.53 6.49
C PRO A 418 -0.80 -9.42 6.47
N ASP A 419 -0.44 -8.90 7.64
CA ASP A 419 0.51 -7.81 7.82
C ASP A 419 1.84 -8.27 8.43
N TYR A 420 2.07 -9.59 8.46
CA TYR A 420 3.30 -10.18 8.98
C TYR A 420 4.55 -9.52 8.42
N ARG A 421 5.41 -9.09 9.34
CA ARG A 421 6.78 -8.64 9.09
C ARG A 421 7.69 -9.41 10.04
N ALA A 422 8.71 -10.08 9.50
CA ALA A 422 9.62 -10.85 10.32
C ALA A 422 10.38 -9.95 11.32
N THR A 423 10.47 -10.43 12.56
CA THR A 423 11.31 -9.88 13.62
C THR A 423 12.43 -10.87 13.93
N ASN A 424 13.44 -10.47 14.70
CA ASN A 424 14.48 -11.39 15.17
C ASN A 424 13.91 -12.59 15.94
N MET A 425 12.76 -12.41 16.61
CA MET A 425 12.09 -13.47 17.37
C MET A 425 11.15 -14.34 16.52
N SER A 426 10.54 -13.78 15.48
CA SER A 426 9.51 -14.47 14.67
C SER A 426 10.03 -15.09 13.37
N ASN A 427 11.23 -14.71 12.93
CA ASN A 427 11.85 -15.18 11.68
C ASN A 427 12.00 -16.71 11.67
N LYS A 428 11.23 -17.39 10.81
CA LYS A 428 11.26 -18.86 10.70
C LYS A 428 12.19 -19.35 9.61
N LEU A 429 12.75 -20.54 9.83
CA LEU A 429 13.33 -21.35 8.77
C LEU A 429 12.22 -21.91 7.87
N ILE A 430 12.48 -21.90 6.57
CA ILE A 430 11.57 -22.35 5.52
C ILE A 430 11.91 -23.80 5.21
N PHE A 431 10.90 -24.66 5.37
CA PHE A 431 10.94 -26.08 5.01
C PHE A 431 10.00 -26.34 3.82
N LYS A 432 9.75 -27.63 3.55
CA LYS A 432 8.93 -28.07 2.41
C LYS A 432 7.51 -28.52 2.79
N ASN A 433 7.09 -28.29 4.02
CA ASN A 433 5.87 -28.87 4.59
C ASN A 433 4.73 -27.87 4.85
N ALA A 434 4.87 -26.62 4.40
CA ALA A 434 3.83 -25.60 4.52
C ALA A 434 3.92 -24.59 3.37
N THR A 435 2.88 -23.75 3.25
CA THR A 435 2.86 -22.64 2.31
C THR A 435 3.89 -21.57 2.66
N LEU A 436 4.44 -20.94 1.61
CA LEU A 436 5.25 -19.74 1.68
C LEU A 436 4.54 -18.62 0.92
N VAL A 437 4.17 -17.55 1.61
CA VAL A 437 3.59 -16.34 0.99
C VAL A 437 4.71 -15.33 0.76
N ILE A 438 4.86 -14.87 -0.47
CA ILE A 438 5.81 -13.82 -0.87
C ILE A 438 5.00 -12.68 -1.48
N GLN A 439 4.92 -11.55 -0.76
CA GLN A 439 4.36 -10.30 -1.27
C GLN A 439 5.48 -9.28 -1.45
N SER A 440 5.64 -8.78 -2.66
CA SER A 440 6.76 -7.90 -3.01
C SER A 440 6.46 -7.07 -4.26
N GLY A 441 7.33 -6.13 -4.59
CA GLY A 441 7.19 -5.33 -5.80
C GLY A 441 8.43 -4.49 -6.07
N GLY A 442 8.52 -3.96 -7.29
CA GLY A 442 9.66 -3.18 -7.76
C GLY A 442 9.25 -1.82 -8.31
N GLN A 443 10.11 -0.83 -8.12
CA GLN A 443 10.12 0.43 -8.83
C GLN A 443 11.06 0.30 -10.00
N TYR A 444 10.54 0.56 -11.20
CA TYR A 444 11.30 0.59 -12.43
C TYR A 444 11.37 2.01 -12.97
N ASP A 445 12.22 2.21 -13.99
CA ASP A 445 12.33 3.49 -14.64
C ASP A 445 11.01 3.94 -15.24
N GLU A 446 10.22 2.99 -15.76
CA GLU A 446 8.99 3.22 -16.50
C GLU A 446 7.69 2.86 -15.75
N GLY A 447 7.75 2.12 -14.64
CA GLY A 447 6.54 1.61 -13.98
C GLY A 447 6.74 1.09 -12.57
N THR A 448 5.65 0.74 -11.90
CA THR A 448 5.63 0.19 -10.54
C THR A 448 4.93 -1.17 -10.55
N THR A 449 5.49 -2.15 -9.86
CA THR A 449 4.92 -3.50 -9.73
C THR A 449 4.60 -3.81 -8.28
N VAL A 450 3.58 -4.64 -8.06
CA VAL A 450 3.25 -5.33 -6.81
C VAL A 450 2.70 -6.68 -7.19
N VAL A 451 3.17 -7.74 -6.53
CA VAL A 451 2.73 -9.11 -6.78
C VAL A 451 2.75 -9.89 -5.48
N THR A 452 1.75 -10.75 -5.32
CA THR A 452 1.76 -11.76 -4.27
C THR A 452 1.66 -13.15 -4.88
N ARG A 453 2.55 -14.06 -4.47
CA ARG A 453 2.47 -15.48 -4.79
C ARG A 453 2.56 -16.30 -3.52
N THR A 454 1.71 -17.33 -3.46
CA THR A 454 1.82 -18.39 -2.46
C THR A 454 2.33 -19.64 -3.16
N VAL A 455 3.36 -20.28 -2.60
CA VAL A 455 4.01 -21.48 -3.15
C VAL A 455 4.14 -22.58 -2.10
N HIS A 456 4.42 -23.82 -2.53
CA HIS A 456 4.65 -24.95 -1.63
C HIS A 456 5.75 -25.88 -2.17
N TYR A 457 6.84 -26.07 -1.44
CA TYR A 457 8.02 -26.80 -1.95
C TYR A 457 8.05 -28.31 -1.69
N GLY A 458 7.03 -28.86 -1.03
CA GLY A 458 6.81 -30.31 -0.90
C GLY A 458 5.37 -30.70 -1.26
N SER A 459 4.77 -31.61 -0.51
CA SER A 459 3.39 -32.08 -0.74
C SER A 459 2.37 -31.25 0.03
N ALA A 460 1.54 -30.49 -0.68
CA ALA A 460 0.48 -29.68 -0.06
C ALA A 460 -0.62 -30.55 0.55
N THR A 461 -1.14 -30.15 1.71
CA THR A 461 -2.29 -30.77 2.35
C THR A 461 -3.59 -30.50 1.58
N ARG A 462 -4.63 -31.30 1.85
CA ARG A 462 -5.96 -31.06 1.26
C ARG A 462 -6.51 -29.68 1.64
N ALA A 463 -6.28 -29.25 2.88
CA ALA A 463 -6.77 -27.95 3.36
C ALA A 463 -6.09 -26.79 2.62
N GLU A 464 -4.77 -26.82 2.46
CA GLU A 464 -4.02 -25.80 1.71
C GLU A 464 -4.46 -25.75 0.24
N ARG A 465 -4.71 -26.90 -0.40
CA ARG A 465 -5.22 -26.92 -1.79
C ARG A 465 -6.60 -26.31 -1.92
N ILE A 466 -7.52 -26.62 -0.98
CA ILE A 466 -8.87 -26.05 -0.97
C ILE A 466 -8.80 -24.53 -0.78
N ALA A 467 -8.03 -24.06 0.21
CA ALA A 467 -7.83 -22.64 0.45
C ALA A 467 -7.23 -21.93 -0.77
N TYR A 468 -6.15 -22.48 -1.33
CA TYR A 468 -5.49 -21.91 -2.50
C TYR A 468 -6.41 -21.81 -3.71
N THR A 469 -7.13 -22.90 -3.99
CA THR A 469 -8.05 -22.94 -5.12
C THR A 469 -9.20 -21.96 -4.93
N THR A 470 -9.71 -21.82 -3.71
CA THR A 470 -10.79 -20.84 -3.40
C THR A 470 -10.31 -19.40 -3.61
N VAL A 471 -9.10 -19.07 -3.16
CA VAL A 471 -8.48 -17.75 -3.41
C VAL A 471 -8.20 -17.53 -4.91
N LEU A 472 -7.76 -18.56 -5.64
CA LEU A 472 -7.56 -18.47 -7.08
C LEU A 472 -8.87 -18.23 -7.84
N ARG A 473 -9.96 -18.87 -7.43
CA ARG A 473 -11.31 -18.65 -7.98
C ARG A 473 -11.81 -17.24 -7.70
N SER A 474 -11.54 -16.70 -6.51
CA SER A 474 -11.80 -15.31 -6.15
C SER A 474 -11.07 -14.34 -7.09
N LEU A 475 -9.78 -14.59 -7.37
CA LEU A 475 -9.00 -13.77 -8.30
C LEU A 475 -9.54 -13.86 -9.74
N ALA A 476 -9.86 -15.08 -10.21
CA ALA A 476 -10.44 -15.31 -11.53
C ALA A 476 -11.80 -14.60 -11.70
N ALA A 477 -12.62 -14.57 -10.65
CA ALA A 477 -13.93 -13.89 -10.67
C ALA A 477 -13.78 -12.39 -10.93
N LEU A 478 -12.81 -11.72 -10.29
CA LEU A 478 -12.55 -10.30 -10.52
C LEU A 478 -11.86 -10.06 -11.87
N ALA A 479 -10.81 -10.82 -12.20
CA ALA A 479 -10.06 -10.65 -13.44
C ALA A 479 -10.93 -10.91 -14.69
N GLY A 480 -11.89 -11.83 -14.59
CA GLY A 480 -12.84 -12.15 -15.66
C GLY A 480 -14.06 -11.23 -15.74
N LEU A 481 -14.27 -10.36 -14.75
CA LEU A 481 -15.46 -9.52 -14.63
C LEU A 481 -15.59 -8.54 -15.82
N ARG A 482 -16.83 -8.40 -16.30
CA ARG A 482 -17.24 -7.32 -17.19
C ARG A 482 -18.35 -6.54 -16.50
N VAL A 483 -18.16 -5.24 -16.31
CA VAL A 483 -19.03 -4.42 -15.47
C VAL A 483 -19.37 -3.08 -16.15
N PRO A 484 -20.57 -2.51 -16.00
CA PRO A 484 -20.85 -1.17 -16.50
C PRO A 484 -19.89 -0.13 -15.89
N ALA A 485 -19.40 0.81 -16.70
CA ALA A 485 -18.42 1.81 -16.26
C ALA A 485 -18.91 2.71 -15.11
N ALA A 486 -20.22 2.82 -14.91
CA ALA A 486 -20.83 3.61 -13.85
C ALA A 486 -20.78 2.95 -12.47
N VAL A 487 -20.41 1.66 -12.36
CA VAL A 487 -20.36 0.95 -11.08
C VAL A 487 -19.13 1.41 -10.28
N PRO A 488 -19.30 1.86 -9.02
CA PRO A 488 -18.17 2.15 -8.14
C PRO A 488 -17.24 0.95 -7.92
N ALA A 489 -15.94 1.19 -7.80
CA ALA A 489 -14.94 0.16 -7.59
C ALA A 489 -15.19 -0.67 -6.32
N ALA A 490 -15.61 -0.04 -5.22
CA ALA A 490 -15.99 -0.74 -3.99
C ALA A 490 -17.11 -1.79 -4.21
N HIS A 491 -18.03 -1.53 -5.14
CA HIS A 491 -19.17 -2.42 -5.39
C HIS A 491 -18.80 -3.67 -6.21
N VAL A 492 -17.60 -3.73 -6.81
CA VAL A 492 -17.13 -4.96 -7.44
C VAL A 492 -16.43 -5.91 -6.46
N ASP A 493 -16.12 -5.44 -5.25
CA ASP A 493 -15.44 -6.22 -4.20
C ASP A 493 -16.19 -7.52 -3.82
N PRO A 494 -17.54 -7.52 -3.66
CA PRO A 494 -18.29 -8.75 -3.39
C PRO A 494 -18.14 -9.83 -4.47
N VAL A 495 -17.86 -9.47 -5.73
CA VAL A 495 -17.64 -10.44 -6.81
C VAL A 495 -16.38 -11.26 -6.54
N ALA A 496 -15.31 -10.60 -6.08
CA ALA A 496 -14.08 -11.28 -5.69
C ALA A 496 -14.31 -12.12 -4.43
N ARG A 497 -15.09 -11.64 -3.44
CA ARG A 497 -15.31 -12.36 -2.18
C ARG A 497 -16.28 -13.52 -2.30
N ALA A 498 -17.18 -13.54 -3.28
CA ALA A 498 -18.24 -14.55 -3.38
C ALA A 498 -17.75 -16.01 -3.32
N PRO A 499 -16.66 -16.43 -4.00
CA PRO A 499 -16.12 -17.79 -3.85
C PRO A 499 -15.65 -18.11 -2.42
N LEU A 500 -15.06 -17.14 -1.72
CA LEU A 500 -14.61 -17.29 -0.33
C LEU A 500 -15.79 -17.33 0.64
N TRP A 501 -16.78 -16.45 0.48
CA TRP A 501 -18.00 -16.47 1.30
C TRP A 501 -18.79 -17.77 1.14
N ALA A 502 -18.83 -18.35 -0.07
CA ALA A 502 -19.41 -19.68 -0.29
C ALA A 502 -18.69 -20.78 0.51
N ALA A 503 -17.40 -20.61 0.80
CA ALA A 503 -16.60 -21.46 1.67
C ALA A 503 -16.63 -21.04 3.16
N LYS A 504 -17.43 -20.02 3.53
CA LYS A 504 -17.46 -19.40 4.87
C LYS A 504 -16.11 -18.78 5.29
N GLN A 505 -15.41 -18.22 4.32
CA GLN A 505 -14.10 -17.59 4.46
C GLN A 505 -14.19 -16.10 4.09
N ASP A 506 -13.32 -15.27 4.68
CA ASP A 506 -13.18 -13.85 4.33
C ASP A 506 -11.75 -13.35 4.64
N TYR A 507 -11.39 -12.14 4.19
CA TYR A 507 -10.09 -11.50 4.46
C TYR A 507 -10.23 -10.04 4.91
N PRO A 508 -9.36 -9.56 5.82
CA PRO A 508 -9.56 -8.29 6.52
C PRO A 508 -9.04 -7.05 5.77
N HIS A 509 -8.58 -7.18 4.53
CA HIS A 509 -8.02 -6.08 3.74
C HIS A 509 -8.84 -5.83 2.45
N PRO A 510 -8.65 -4.69 1.78
CA PRO A 510 -9.20 -4.46 0.44
C PRO A 510 -8.81 -5.57 -0.54
N THR A 511 -9.65 -5.88 -1.52
CA THR A 511 -9.27 -6.76 -2.64
C THR A 511 -8.25 -6.07 -3.53
N GLY A 512 -8.34 -4.76 -3.70
CA GLY A 512 -7.54 -4.06 -4.69
C GLY A 512 -7.42 -2.58 -4.45
N TYR A 513 -6.42 -1.96 -5.07
CA TYR A 513 -6.19 -0.51 -5.06
C TYR A 513 -5.44 -0.05 -6.31
N GLY A 514 -5.50 1.25 -6.62
CA GLY A 514 -4.78 1.82 -7.76
C GLY A 514 -3.26 1.72 -7.63
N VAL A 515 -2.56 1.64 -8.75
CA VAL A 515 -1.09 1.59 -8.85
C VAL A 515 -0.60 2.67 -9.80
N GLY A 516 0.38 3.46 -9.36
CA GLY A 516 0.97 4.54 -10.15
C GLY A 516 2.05 4.10 -11.14
N ALA A 517 2.28 4.92 -12.17
CA ALA A 517 3.33 4.69 -13.17
C ALA A 517 4.68 5.27 -12.69
N ALA A 518 5.54 4.41 -12.14
CA ALA A 518 6.79 4.79 -11.48
C ALA A 518 6.55 5.82 -10.34
N LEU A 519 5.49 5.59 -9.55
CA LEU A 519 4.99 6.42 -8.45
C LEU A 519 4.63 5.51 -7.25
N ASN A 520 3.61 5.87 -6.48
CA ASN A 520 3.15 5.07 -5.35
C ASN A 520 2.53 3.75 -5.81
N ARG A 521 2.79 2.69 -5.05
CA ARG A 521 2.15 1.38 -5.26
C ARG A 521 0.67 1.33 -4.85
N LYS A 522 0.25 2.23 -3.95
CA LYS A 522 -1.12 2.49 -3.55
C LYS A 522 -1.45 3.89 -4.01
N GLU A 523 -2.37 3.99 -4.95
CA GLU A 523 -2.66 5.24 -5.65
C GLU A 523 -4.16 5.53 -5.64
N ASP A 524 -4.52 6.72 -5.16
CA ASP A 524 -5.86 7.26 -5.33
C ASP A 524 -6.27 7.35 -6.80
N PRO A 525 -7.57 7.30 -7.11
CA PRO A 525 -8.70 7.28 -6.16
C PRO A 525 -9.21 5.86 -5.85
N VAL A 526 -8.63 4.83 -6.48
CA VAL A 526 -9.27 3.51 -6.52
C VAL A 526 -8.94 2.68 -5.30
N VAL A 527 -9.99 2.19 -4.64
CA VAL A 527 -9.95 1.00 -3.77
C VAL A 527 -11.13 0.09 -4.09
N ILE A 528 -10.90 -1.21 -4.01
CA ILE A 528 -11.91 -2.25 -4.14
C ILE A 528 -12.06 -2.85 -2.74
N ASP A 529 -13.01 -2.31 -1.98
CA ASP A 529 -13.37 -2.77 -0.64
C ASP A 529 -14.84 -2.44 -0.38
N TYR A 530 -15.70 -3.45 -0.17
CA TYR A 530 -17.12 -3.25 0.10
C TYR A 530 -17.38 -2.50 1.42
N ARG A 531 -16.39 -2.46 2.31
CA ARG A 531 -16.46 -1.78 3.61
C ARG A 531 -16.28 -0.26 3.46
N GLN A 532 -15.84 0.22 2.30
CA GLN A 532 -15.82 1.64 2.00
C GLN A 532 -17.24 2.11 1.70
N ASP A 533 -17.71 3.09 2.45
CA ASP A 533 -19.05 3.69 2.34
C ASP A 533 -19.03 5.17 1.91
N THR A 534 -17.84 5.78 1.86
CA THR A 534 -17.62 7.19 1.50
C THR A 534 -16.61 7.31 0.36
N ASN A 535 -16.69 8.40 -0.41
CA ASN A 535 -15.81 8.66 -1.57
C ASN A 535 -15.80 7.48 -2.58
N LEU A 536 -16.99 7.02 -2.98
CA LEU A 536 -17.14 5.92 -3.92
C LEU A 536 -16.73 6.34 -5.34
N HIS A 537 -15.54 5.92 -5.76
CA HIS A 537 -14.98 6.23 -7.08
C HIS A 537 -15.26 5.12 -8.10
N THR A 538 -15.54 5.50 -9.35
CA THR A 538 -15.72 4.56 -10.46
C THR A 538 -14.38 4.22 -11.11
N LEU A 539 -14.28 3.01 -11.69
CA LEU A 539 -13.14 2.66 -12.54
C LEU A 539 -13.22 3.40 -13.88
N ARG A 540 -12.05 3.65 -14.50
CA ARG A 540 -11.93 4.19 -15.86
C ARG A 540 -10.89 3.40 -16.64
N GLU A 541 -11.00 3.44 -17.97
CA GLU A 541 -9.98 2.86 -18.83
C GLU A 541 -8.59 3.44 -18.55
N GLY A 542 -7.55 2.64 -18.71
CA GLY A 542 -6.17 3.04 -18.43
C GLY A 542 -5.82 3.06 -16.93
N TYR A 543 -6.75 2.70 -16.04
CA TYR A 543 -6.42 2.47 -14.63
C TYR A 543 -5.64 1.16 -14.49
N PHE A 544 -4.63 1.15 -13.62
CA PHE A 544 -3.94 -0.06 -13.18
C PHE A 544 -4.29 -0.29 -11.72
N ILE A 545 -4.80 -1.47 -11.39
CA ILE A 545 -5.31 -1.81 -10.07
C ILE A 545 -4.77 -3.16 -9.61
N THR A 546 -4.55 -3.33 -8.33
CA THR A 546 -4.27 -4.66 -7.77
C THR A 546 -5.56 -5.47 -7.63
N ALA A 547 -5.42 -6.79 -7.67
CA ALA A 547 -6.43 -7.78 -7.31
C ALA A 547 -5.73 -8.85 -6.46
N GLU A 548 -5.94 -8.82 -5.15
CA GLU A 548 -5.14 -9.54 -4.16
C GLU A 548 -5.98 -10.26 -3.07
N PRO A 549 -6.95 -11.13 -3.42
CA PRO A 549 -7.70 -11.88 -2.41
C PRO A 549 -6.81 -12.80 -1.57
N GLY A 550 -7.30 -13.17 -0.39
CA GLY A 550 -6.57 -14.04 0.53
C GLY A 550 -7.45 -14.87 1.46
N TRP A 551 -6.82 -15.83 2.11
CA TRP A 551 -7.37 -16.60 3.22
C TRP A 551 -6.29 -16.83 4.27
N TYR A 552 -6.65 -16.63 5.53
CA TYR A 552 -5.72 -16.63 6.66
C TYR A 552 -6.23 -17.60 7.72
N GLU A 553 -5.71 -18.83 7.71
CA GLU A 553 -6.12 -19.87 8.66
C GLU A 553 -5.37 -19.67 10.00
N PRO A 554 -6.06 -19.28 11.09
CA PRO A 554 -5.41 -18.87 12.33
C PRO A 554 -4.42 -19.93 12.86
N GLY A 555 -3.17 -19.50 13.05
CA GLY A 555 -2.10 -20.33 13.61
C GLY A 555 -1.61 -21.48 12.74
N LYS A 556 -2.08 -21.62 11.49
CA LYS A 556 -1.67 -22.74 10.61
C LYS A 556 -0.94 -22.30 9.34
N TYR A 557 -1.62 -21.54 8.47
CA TYR A 557 -1.10 -21.11 7.18
C TYR A 557 -1.90 -19.93 6.63
N GLY A 558 -1.41 -19.33 5.55
CA GLY A 558 -2.15 -18.34 4.80
C GLY A 558 -1.90 -18.50 3.30
N VAL A 559 -2.86 -18.00 2.52
CA VAL A 559 -2.77 -17.89 1.08
C VAL A 559 -3.16 -16.48 0.69
N ARG A 560 -2.32 -15.84 -0.13
CA ARG A 560 -2.69 -14.63 -0.87
C ARG A 560 -2.16 -14.74 -2.30
N LEU A 561 -2.98 -14.35 -3.26
CA LEU A 561 -2.62 -14.32 -4.67
C LEU A 561 -2.92 -12.93 -5.20
N GLY A 562 -1.91 -12.27 -5.78
CA GLY A 562 -2.01 -10.87 -6.17
C GLY A 562 -1.52 -10.65 -7.59
N ASN A 563 -2.34 -10.02 -8.43
CA ASN A 563 -1.95 -9.50 -9.74
C ASN A 563 -2.29 -8.01 -9.85
N ILE A 564 -1.64 -7.32 -10.78
CA ILE A 564 -2.08 -6.03 -11.30
C ILE A 564 -2.88 -6.24 -12.59
N LEU A 565 -4.01 -5.55 -12.68
CA LEU A 565 -4.96 -5.55 -13.78
C LEU A 565 -5.02 -4.15 -14.41
N GLU A 566 -4.93 -4.08 -15.74
CA GLU A 566 -5.25 -2.92 -16.55
C GLU A 566 -6.76 -2.90 -16.82
N VAL A 567 -7.43 -1.79 -16.53
CA VAL A 567 -8.84 -1.58 -16.86
C VAL A 567 -8.96 -1.19 -18.32
N VAL A 568 -9.72 -1.97 -19.09
CA VAL A 568 -9.90 -1.79 -20.53
C VAL A 568 -11.38 -1.65 -20.91
N PRO A 569 -11.70 -0.85 -21.94
CA PRO A 569 -13.08 -0.71 -22.39
C PRO A 569 -13.59 -2.01 -23.03
N LYS A 570 -14.89 -2.25 -22.90
CA LYS A 570 -15.65 -3.32 -23.56
C LYS A 570 -16.88 -2.70 -24.27
N PRO A 571 -17.45 -3.38 -25.28
CA PRO A 571 -18.65 -2.89 -25.97
C PRO A 571 -19.80 -2.54 -25.02
N ASN A 572 -20.67 -1.62 -25.45
CA ASN A 572 -21.89 -1.21 -24.74
C ASN A 572 -21.66 -0.50 -23.39
N GLY A 573 -20.54 0.24 -23.23
CA GLY A 573 -20.26 1.02 -22.01
C GLY A 573 -19.80 0.18 -20.82
N PHE A 574 -19.31 -1.04 -21.08
CA PHE A 574 -18.72 -1.90 -20.06
C PHE A 574 -17.21 -1.69 -19.98
N LEU A 575 -16.65 -2.07 -18.83
CA LEU A 575 -15.23 -2.23 -18.59
C LEU A 575 -14.92 -3.71 -18.39
N GLY A 576 -13.66 -4.08 -18.58
CA GLY A 576 -13.10 -5.36 -18.16
C GLY A 576 -11.62 -5.19 -17.85
N PHE A 577 -10.92 -6.31 -17.70
CA PHE A 577 -9.55 -6.31 -17.21
C PHE A 577 -8.61 -7.10 -18.12
N ASN A 578 -7.35 -6.67 -18.17
CA ASN A 578 -6.23 -7.42 -18.72
C ASN A 578 -5.13 -7.53 -17.64
N GLU A 579 -4.57 -8.70 -17.42
CA GLU A 579 -3.48 -8.91 -16.47
C GLU A 579 -2.19 -8.29 -16.99
N ALA A 580 -1.60 -7.42 -16.17
CA ALA A 580 -0.25 -6.90 -16.38
C ALA A 580 0.79 -7.85 -15.75
N THR A 581 0.50 -8.39 -14.55
CA THR A 581 1.36 -9.38 -13.89
C THR A 581 1.29 -10.72 -14.62
N LEU A 582 2.43 -11.25 -15.08
CA LEU A 582 2.54 -12.51 -15.82
C LEU A 582 3.49 -13.50 -15.14
N ILE A 583 3.13 -13.95 -13.93
CA ILE A 583 3.90 -14.91 -13.13
C ILE A 583 3.07 -16.18 -12.88
N PRO A 584 3.60 -17.39 -13.09
CA PRO A 584 2.84 -18.63 -12.87
C PRO A 584 2.22 -18.74 -11.47
N TYR A 585 1.06 -19.39 -11.38
CA TYR A 585 0.52 -19.88 -10.11
C TYR A 585 1.15 -21.24 -9.76
N GLU A 586 1.02 -21.69 -8.52
CA GLU A 586 1.62 -22.93 -8.00
C GLU A 586 0.72 -24.14 -8.32
N PRO A 587 1.04 -24.98 -9.32
CA PRO A 587 0.14 -26.05 -9.75
C PRO A 587 -0.08 -27.12 -8.67
N LYS A 588 0.88 -27.33 -7.75
CA LYS A 588 0.75 -28.29 -6.64
C LYS A 588 -0.37 -27.90 -5.66
N LEU A 589 -0.74 -26.62 -5.62
CA LEU A 589 -1.78 -26.10 -4.74
C LEU A 589 -3.17 -26.03 -5.40
N ILE A 590 -3.29 -26.27 -6.71
CA ILE A 590 -4.55 -26.15 -7.44
C ILE A 590 -5.30 -27.50 -7.45
N ASP A 591 -6.46 -27.54 -6.78
CA ASP A 591 -7.41 -28.64 -6.90
C ASP A 591 -8.28 -28.43 -8.15
N LYS A 592 -7.90 -29.08 -9.25
CA LYS A 592 -8.57 -28.98 -10.55
C LYS A 592 -10.06 -29.35 -10.49
N SER A 593 -10.47 -30.18 -9.54
CA SER A 593 -11.88 -30.60 -9.41
C SER A 593 -12.80 -29.50 -8.89
N MET A 594 -12.24 -28.46 -8.26
CA MET A 594 -12.98 -27.31 -7.75
C MET A 594 -13.16 -26.18 -8.78
N LEU A 595 -12.44 -26.24 -9.90
CA LEU A 595 -12.48 -25.21 -10.93
C LEU A 595 -13.64 -25.46 -11.91
N THR A 596 -14.36 -24.40 -12.22
CA THR A 596 -15.32 -24.35 -13.32
C THR A 596 -14.59 -24.31 -14.67
N GLU A 597 -15.32 -24.63 -15.75
CA GLU A 597 -14.75 -24.54 -17.09
C GLU A 597 -14.31 -23.11 -17.45
N TYR A 598 -15.03 -22.10 -16.97
CA TYR A 598 -14.67 -20.69 -17.13
C TYR A 598 -13.34 -20.35 -16.45
N GLU A 599 -13.16 -20.78 -15.20
CA GLU A 599 -11.91 -20.55 -14.44
C GLU A 599 -10.72 -21.30 -15.07
N ILE A 600 -10.93 -22.51 -15.60
CA ILE A 600 -9.88 -23.26 -16.33
C ILE A 600 -9.51 -22.54 -17.63
N GLN A 601 -10.49 -22.02 -18.39
CA GLN A 601 -10.22 -21.26 -19.61
C GLN A 601 -9.43 -19.98 -19.32
N TRP A 602 -9.82 -19.24 -18.29
CA TRP A 602 -9.09 -18.05 -17.82
C TRP A 602 -7.63 -18.41 -17.45
N LEU A 603 -7.43 -19.43 -16.61
CA LEU A 603 -6.10 -19.84 -16.17
C LEU A 603 -5.22 -20.33 -17.34
N ASN A 604 -5.79 -21.08 -18.28
CA ASN A 604 -5.08 -21.53 -19.47
C ASN A 604 -4.68 -20.37 -20.39
N TRP A 605 -5.56 -19.39 -20.57
CA TRP A 605 -5.27 -18.19 -21.35
C TRP A 605 -4.18 -17.34 -20.69
N TYR A 606 -4.27 -17.14 -19.37
CA TYR A 606 -3.25 -16.48 -18.58
C TYR A 606 -1.88 -17.18 -18.70
N ASN A 607 -1.85 -18.50 -18.52
CA ASN A 607 -0.63 -19.31 -18.67
C ASN A 607 -0.07 -19.26 -20.10
N ASP A 608 -0.92 -19.19 -21.12
CA ASP A 608 -0.50 -19.04 -22.51
C ASP A 608 0.19 -17.70 -22.78
N ARG A 609 -0.33 -16.61 -22.19
CA ARG A 609 0.33 -15.30 -22.24
C ARG A 609 1.70 -15.32 -21.59
N ILE A 610 1.85 -15.95 -20.42
CA ILE A 610 3.17 -16.09 -19.78
C ILE A 610 4.16 -16.75 -20.74
N ARG A 611 3.77 -17.87 -21.37
CA ARG A 611 4.66 -18.58 -22.32
C ARG A 611 5.03 -17.73 -23.53
N LYS A 612 4.11 -16.91 -24.04
CA LYS A 612 4.28 -16.10 -25.25
C LYS A 612 4.99 -14.77 -25.01
N GLU A 613 4.82 -14.18 -23.84
CA GLU A 613 5.35 -12.85 -23.52
C GLU A 613 6.61 -12.93 -22.64
N VAL A 614 6.62 -13.78 -21.61
CA VAL A 614 7.78 -13.93 -20.69
C VAL A 614 8.76 -14.98 -21.20
N GLY A 615 8.26 -16.04 -21.84
CA GLY A 615 9.08 -17.14 -22.36
C GLY A 615 10.20 -16.70 -23.33
N PRO A 616 9.92 -15.87 -24.35
CA PRO A 616 10.96 -15.37 -25.26
C PRO A 616 12.04 -14.54 -24.55
N GLU A 617 11.66 -13.73 -23.56
CA GLU A 617 12.59 -12.92 -22.77
C GLU A 617 13.52 -13.76 -21.89
N LEU A 618 13.02 -14.84 -21.30
CA LEU A 618 13.87 -15.78 -20.55
C LEU A 618 14.90 -16.44 -21.48
N LYS A 619 14.49 -16.86 -22.68
CA LYS A 619 15.38 -17.44 -23.68
C LYS A 619 16.43 -16.46 -24.19
N SER A 620 16.03 -15.22 -24.52
CA SER A 620 16.95 -14.21 -25.05
C SER A 620 18.06 -13.84 -24.07
N ARG A 621 17.79 -13.99 -22.76
CA ARG A 621 18.76 -13.75 -21.67
C ARG A 621 19.54 -15.00 -21.25
N GLY A 622 19.36 -16.13 -21.93
CA GLY A 622 20.05 -17.39 -21.61
C GLY A 622 19.57 -18.07 -20.33
N LEU A 623 18.41 -17.69 -19.77
CA LEU A 623 17.82 -18.27 -18.56
C LEU A 623 17.04 -19.55 -18.89
N THR A 624 17.71 -20.52 -19.51
CA THR A 624 17.10 -21.75 -20.06
C THR A 624 16.43 -22.61 -18.99
N ASP A 625 17.04 -22.78 -17.82
CA ASP A 625 16.46 -23.56 -16.73
C ASP A 625 15.18 -22.91 -16.19
N VAL A 626 15.19 -21.58 -16.05
CA VAL A 626 14.01 -20.80 -15.63
C VAL A 626 12.91 -20.86 -16.69
N TYR A 627 13.27 -20.85 -17.97
CA TYR A 627 12.33 -21.04 -19.07
C TYR A 627 11.61 -22.39 -18.96
N TYR A 628 12.34 -23.50 -18.77
CA TYR A 628 11.71 -24.82 -18.64
C TYR A 628 10.90 -24.96 -17.35
N TRP A 629 11.37 -24.36 -16.25
CA TRP A 629 10.59 -24.26 -15.02
C TRP A 629 9.25 -23.53 -15.25
N MET A 630 9.27 -22.39 -15.95
CA MET A 630 8.07 -21.64 -16.29
C MET A 630 7.13 -22.44 -17.21
N MET A 631 7.67 -23.14 -18.21
CA MET A 631 6.88 -23.98 -19.12
C MET A 631 6.16 -25.11 -18.36
N ASN A 632 6.85 -25.76 -17.42
CA ASN A 632 6.28 -26.81 -16.58
C ASN A 632 5.17 -26.27 -15.67
N ASN A 633 5.39 -25.10 -15.06
CA ASN A 633 4.40 -24.46 -14.17
C ASN A 633 3.24 -23.78 -14.90
N THR A 634 3.27 -23.71 -16.23
CA THR A 634 2.20 -23.11 -17.04
C THR A 634 1.48 -24.13 -17.92
N MET A 635 1.73 -25.43 -17.77
CA MET A 635 1.07 -26.46 -18.59
C MET A 635 -0.47 -26.29 -18.62
N PRO A 636 -1.11 -26.43 -19.80
CA PRO A 636 -2.55 -26.27 -19.90
C PRO A 636 -3.27 -27.37 -19.12
N ILE A 637 -4.37 -26.99 -18.47
CA ILE A 637 -5.28 -27.91 -17.80
C ILE A 637 -6.37 -28.32 -18.80
N GLU A 638 -6.60 -29.63 -18.95
CA GLU A 638 -7.65 -30.13 -19.82
C GLU A 638 -9.04 -29.72 -19.33
N LEU A 639 -9.90 -29.33 -20.28
CA LEU A 639 -11.29 -28.98 -19.98
C LEU A 639 -12.11 -30.24 -19.69
N PRO A 640 -12.93 -30.28 -18.62
CA PRO A 640 -13.81 -31.41 -18.33
C PRO A 640 -14.73 -31.77 -19.51
N SER A 641 -15.19 -30.78 -20.27
CA SER A 641 -16.02 -30.94 -21.47
C SER A 641 -15.30 -31.69 -22.61
N LYS A 642 -14.00 -31.43 -22.80
CA LYS A 642 -13.17 -32.12 -23.80
C LYS A 642 -12.86 -33.56 -23.37
N ALA A 643 -12.54 -33.77 -22.09
CA ALA A 643 -12.33 -35.11 -21.54
C ALA A 643 -13.58 -35.98 -21.71
N LYS A 644 -14.78 -35.43 -21.46
CA LYS A 644 -16.06 -36.14 -21.69
C LYS A 644 -16.30 -36.48 -23.17
N LYS A 645 -15.97 -35.59 -24.11
CA LYS A 645 -16.10 -35.85 -25.56
C LYS A 645 -15.15 -36.95 -26.06
N LEU A 646 -13.94 -37.03 -25.51
CA LEU A 646 -13.00 -38.10 -25.82
C LEU A 646 -13.50 -39.46 -25.32
N VAL A 647 -14.11 -39.49 -24.12
CA VAL A 647 -14.71 -40.70 -23.54
C VAL A 647 -15.99 -41.11 -24.26
N SER A 648 -16.82 -40.16 -24.71
CA SER A 648 -18.02 -40.48 -25.51
C SER A 648 -17.66 -41.00 -26.89
N ASN A 649 -16.67 -40.41 -27.56
CA ASN A 649 -16.23 -40.86 -28.89
C ASN A 649 -15.54 -42.22 -28.84
N SER A 650 -14.82 -42.55 -27.74
CA SER A 650 -14.26 -43.90 -27.55
C SER A 650 -15.34 -44.94 -27.18
N ALA A 651 -16.39 -44.55 -26.46
CA ALA A 651 -17.56 -45.40 -26.21
C ALA A 651 -18.39 -45.67 -27.47
N ASP A 652 -18.49 -44.71 -28.39
CA ASP A 652 -19.17 -44.89 -29.69
C ASP A 652 -18.37 -45.79 -30.65
N HIS A 653 -17.02 -45.77 -30.59
CA HIS A 653 -16.20 -46.78 -31.28
C HIS A 653 -16.40 -48.19 -30.70
N CYS A 654 -16.59 -48.32 -29.39
CA CYS A 654 -16.87 -49.61 -28.75
C CYS A 654 -18.29 -50.13 -29.10
N ARG A 655 -19.25 -49.25 -29.42
CA ARG A 655 -20.59 -49.65 -29.90
C ARG A 655 -20.60 -50.13 -31.35
N MET A 656 -19.67 -49.70 -32.20
CA MET A 656 -19.56 -50.22 -33.57
C MET A 656 -19.08 -51.68 -33.62
N ASP A 657 -18.25 -52.13 -32.67
CA ASP A 657 -17.79 -53.53 -32.60
C ASP A 657 -18.87 -54.50 -32.09
N VAL A 658 -19.82 -54.03 -31.27
CA VAL A 658 -20.93 -54.88 -30.80
C VAL A 658 -21.94 -55.18 -31.91
N ALA A 659 -22.15 -54.25 -32.85
CA ALA A 659 -22.99 -54.48 -34.03
C ALA A 659 -22.34 -55.48 -35.01
N ALA A 660 -21.01 -55.43 -35.17
CA ALA A 660 -20.26 -56.42 -35.96
C ALA A 660 -20.29 -57.81 -35.31
N ALA A 661 -20.17 -57.90 -33.98
CA ALA A 661 -20.28 -59.17 -33.25
C ALA A 661 -21.68 -59.80 -33.31
N LEU A 662 -22.75 -58.98 -33.30
CA LEU A 662 -24.13 -59.44 -33.47
C LEU A 662 -24.40 -59.97 -34.89
N LEU A 663 -23.79 -59.40 -35.94
CA LEU A 663 -23.92 -59.93 -37.31
C LEU A 663 -23.25 -61.30 -37.47
N VAL A 664 -22.13 -61.55 -36.80
CA VAL A 664 -21.42 -62.84 -36.80
C VAL A 664 -22.20 -63.92 -36.02
N LEU A 665 -22.91 -63.55 -34.95
CA LEU A 665 -23.79 -64.45 -34.20
C LEU A 665 -25.06 -64.84 -34.96
N VAL A 666 -25.66 -63.91 -35.74
CA VAL A 666 -26.85 -64.22 -36.54
C VAL A 666 -26.51 -65.11 -37.75
N THR A 667 -25.33 -64.94 -38.34
CA THR A 667 -24.86 -65.78 -39.46
C THR A 667 -24.45 -67.19 -39.03
N THR A 668 -23.90 -67.35 -37.82
CA THR A 668 -23.59 -68.68 -37.26
C THR A 668 -24.83 -69.44 -36.79
N LEU A 669 -25.88 -68.75 -36.31
CA LEU A 669 -27.16 -69.40 -35.96
C LEU A 669 -27.97 -69.85 -37.20
N MET A 670 -27.83 -69.18 -38.34
CA MET A 670 -28.50 -69.61 -39.59
C MET A 670 -27.82 -70.81 -40.28
N GLN A 671 -26.58 -71.16 -39.94
CA GLN A 671 -25.92 -72.37 -40.44
C GLN A 671 -26.17 -73.63 -39.59
N ALA A 672 -26.83 -73.50 -38.44
CA ALA A 672 -27.16 -74.62 -37.55
C ALA A 672 -28.58 -75.19 -37.74
N VAL A 673 -29.35 -74.67 -38.71
CA VAL A 673 -30.73 -75.12 -39.03
C VAL A 673 -30.87 -75.48 -40.52
N ALA A 674 -29.85 -76.14 -41.09
CA ALA A 674 -29.89 -76.74 -42.42
C ALA A 674 -29.56 -78.23 -42.34
#